data_AF-A0A351YBW7-F1
#
_entry.id   AF-A0A351YBW7-F1
#
_cell.length_a   1.000
_cell.length_b   1.000
_cell.length_c   1.000
_cell.angle_alpha   90.00
_cell.angle_beta   90.00
_cell.angle_gamma   90.00
#
_symmetry.space_group_name_H-M   'P 1'
#
loop_
_entity.id
_entity.type
_entity.pdbx_description
1 polymer ?
#
loop_
_entity_poly.entity_id
_entity_poly.type
_entity_poly.pdbx_seq_one_letter_code
_entity_poly.pdbx_strand_id
1 'polypeptide(L)'
;MNNKKFMNALLFSAALLSTGMMSSCKDYDDDINTLRDRVSAVETSIAELQKQIKEGKWVTSFQRNTAGNGYVLTLSDGSTLEIKDGEKGATGDSGAAGQNGTSWEIDEVSKNWIKVNPDGSKEDTGICAEGTQGQRGPAGEDGKSPYIENGTWMVWDAENEKYVEAGSAVGTASYVVEYEAYWELNIVVADAEGNATTEFHKVILPKTADITSLEVYAYDAKNGILSEPSVNVTLGKNEQGKKVTFNGKTYEDGEILVSNKAQLVAQVNPLNSDASLYKFSLVNSKGETKFEVSEATQNMSTKPLTTRAAEADKETPNKGLWNLSLTIPEGVTVDDKAAYSLQTNSINDESTVIASRYDVNIGVTTGTTAIPLSQEANLEVGKTYTWDEFLKLALRNYDTWEAADYYLAIAKASTAQAAKDGVSINASNKTITVSKSFSTAVTYVRLNYMALDGEVFEDVEGSQNAVAMEITATAGSEITLDDFNWNWDLKKKTVEVAIDGKDVLNGFVNNKQAVTPEYSFVNSEVYVDGMPVVVPDLENVLGKVTFVSKPDGYGYNDWFAQMTFDETKVFAESYKAVIKLTNADGSEEKTLEFNINISKPAAYTFVRESAYFDGNAAKVYPTIATSGYSDYDMDVLYKFATADLPYVMFSDGHTTGSWFSNEGASEAKISNADVNKAHKVTVTYRPFGNPNLDATTDEITVEVRSQIYDGTIAYEGKALSVSNGIDATLKLSDILFKDQAGKEYAITGNKKDARVVSYTVALDGENAKKYLSLSGNTFGADGNLTISRKDDTVIVNAQDCKVKVSVVDVWGQTKTYDITVKAE
;
A
#
# COMPACT_ATOMS: atom_id res chain seq x y z
N MET A 1 54.09 1.18 -14.28
CA MET A 1 54.34 1.95 -15.52
C MET A 1 53.70 1.19 -16.67
N ASN A 2 52.66 1.77 -17.29
CA ASN A 2 52.11 1.49 -18.66
C ASN A 2 50.68 2.04 -18.87
N ASN A 3 50.09 2.76 -17.90
CA ASN A 3 48.72 3.32 -17.99
C ASN A 3 48.53 4.57 -18.88
N LYS A 4 49.42 4.85 -19.83
CA LYS A 4 49.28 6.03 -20.72
C LYS A 4 49.21 5.72 -22.22
N LYS A 5 49.30 4.44 -22.61
CA LYS A 5 49.23 4.03 -24.03
C LYS A 5 47.94 3.31 -24.43
N PHE A 6 47.08 2.95 -23.47
CA PHE A 6 45.84 2.20 -23.73
C PHE A 6 44.56 3.06 -23.79
N MET A 7 44.62 4.37 -23.53
CA MET A 7 43.47 5.27 -23.67
C MET A 7 43.23 5.77 -25.11
N ASN A 8 44.16 5.53 -26.03
CA ASN A 8 44.08 6.07 -27.40
C ASN A 8 43.48 5.08 -28.44
N ALA A 9 42.98 3.92 -28.01
CA ALA A 9 42.46 2.87 -28.90
C ALA A 9 40.92 2.69 -28.85
N LEU A 10 40.22 3.53 -28.08
CA LEU A 10 38.74 3.57 -27.98
C LEU A 10 38.08 4.40 -29.10
N LEU A 11 38.76 4.54 -30.24
CA LEU A 11 38.24 5.24 -31.42
C LEU A 11 37.18 4.37 -32.10
N PHE A 12 35.94 4.82 -32.02
CA PHE A 12 34.74 4.16 -32.51
C PHE A 12 34.86 3.52 -33.90
N SER A 13 34.40 2.28 -33.95
CA SER A 13 33.72 1.61 -35.06
C SER A 13 32.42 2.33 -35.45
N ALA A 14 32.57 3.58 -35.89
CA ALA A 14 31.55 4.37 -36.58
C ALA A 14 32.17 5.18 -37.73
N ALA A 15 33.25 4.66 -38.33
CA ALA A 15 34.01 5.35 -39.37
C ALA A 15 34.37 4.47 -40.58
N LEU A 16 33.43 3.66 -41.08
CA LEU A 16 33.48 3.13 -42.46
C LEU A 16 32.24 3.73 -43.15
N LEU A 17 32.30 4.72 -44.04
CA LEU A 17 33.15 4.90 -45.21
C LEU A 17 33.16 6.40 -45.58
N SER A 18 34.33 6.98 -45.88
CA SER A 18 34.47 7.94 -46.98
C SER A 18 35.94 8.29 -47.25
N THR A 19 36.80 7.28 -47.44
CA THR A 19 38.04 7.48 -48.19
C THR A 19 37.71 7.45 -49.69
N GLY A 20 37.16 8.55 -50.17
CA GLY A 20 36.84 8.79 -51.58
C GLY A 20 37.18 10.23 -51.95
N MET A 21 38.37 10.42 -52.48
CA MET A 21 38.92 11.69 -52.96
C MET A 21 37.98 12.46 -53.91
N MET A 22 37.81 13.75 -53.61
CA MET A 22 37.65 14.92 -54.51
C MET A 22 36.25 15.55 -54.73
N SER A 23 36.17 16.77 -54.19
CA SER A 23 35.71 18.03 -54.79
C SER A 23 34.31 18.58 -54.45
N SER A 24 34.37 19.66 -53.68
CA SER A 24 33.54 20.87 -53.72
C SER A 24 32.36 21.00 -52.74
N CYS A 25 32.56 21.96 -51.81
CA CYS A 25 31.59 22.83 -51.13
C CYS A 25 30.97 22.37 -49.79
N LYS A 26 31.50 22.99 -48.73
CA LYS A 26 30.82 23.63 -47.57
C LYS A 26 29.99 22.80 -46.59
N ASP A 27 29.53 21.61 -46.95
CA ASP A 27 28.61 20.84 -46.09
C ASP A 27 29.35 19.70 -45.33
N TYR A 28 30.55 19.32 -45.78
CA TYR A 28 31.36 18.28 -45.14
C TYR A 28 31.86 18.62 -43.74
N ASP A 29 32.14 19.90 -43.45
CA ASP A 29 32.61 20.29 -42.12
C ASP A 29 31.52 20.08 -41.06
N ASP A 30 30.26 20.35 -41.40
CA ASP A 30 29.11 20.16 -40.52
C ASP A 30 28.80 18.66 -40.31
N ASP A 31 28.92 17.85 -41.36
CA ASP A 31 28.77 16.38 -41.26
C ASP A 31 29.88 15.75 -40.42
N ILE A 32 31.14 16.18 -40.60
CA ILE A 32 32.29 15.72 -39.80
C ILE A 32 32.16 16.16 -38.34
N ASN A 33 31.67 17.37 -38.07
CA ASN A 33 31.43 17.85 -36.71
C ASN A 33 30.30 17.05 -36.05
N THR A 34 29.20 16.79 -36.77
CA THR A 34 28.09 15.97 -36.27
C THR A 34 28.54 14.53 -35.96
N LEU A 35 29.36 13.93 -36.81
CA LEU A 35 29.95 12.61 -36.56
C LEU A 35 30.92 12.62 -35.37
N ARG A 36 31.77 13.65 -35.25
CA ARG A 36 32.67 13.81 -34.09
C ARG A 36 31.89 13.97 -32.78
N ASP A 37 30.82 14.75 -32.79
CA ASP A 37 29.96 14.96 -31.63
C ASP A 37 29.25 13.67 -31.23
N ARG A 38 28.77 12.89 -32.19
CA ARG A 38 28.17 11.56 -31.95
C ARG A 38 29.19 10.58 -31.36
N VAL A 39 30.38 10.49 -31.95
CA VAL A 39 31.48 9.62 -31.47
C VAL A 39 31.85 10.01 -30.03
N SER A 40 32.03 11.30 -29.76
CA SER A 40 32.37 11.80 -28.43
C SER A 40 31.26 11.54 -27.39
N ALA A 41 29.99 11.62 -27.80
CA ALA A 41 28.85 11.29 -26.94
C ALA A 41 28.84 9.81 -26.54
N VAL A 42 29.07 8.89 -27.48
CA VAL A 42 29.11 7.45 -27.17
C VAL A 42 30.36 7.10 -26.34
N GLU A 43 31.50 7.76 -26.59
CA GLU A 43 32.73 7.66 -25.78
C GLU A 43 32.44 8.02 -24.31
N THR A 44 31.71 9.11 -24.12
CA THR A 44 31.29 9.58 -22.79
C THR A 44 30.34 8.59 -22.13
N SER A 45 29.36 8.04 -22.86
CA SER A 45 28.41 7.04 -22.34
C SER A 45 29.09 5.74 -21.92
N ILE A 46 30.05 5.22 -22.71
CA ILE A 46 30.81 4.01 -22.36
C ILE A 46 31.73 4.26 -21.16
N ALA A 47 32.41 5.41 -21.13
CA ALA A 47 33.28 5.77 -20.01
C ALA A 47 32.49 5.92 -18.71
N GLU A 48 31.29 6.52 -18.77
CA GLU A 48 30.41 6.66 -17.62
C GLU A 48 29.85 5.30 -17.18
N LEU A 49 29.45 4.42 -18.12
CA LEU A 49 29.05 3.05 -17.81
C LEU A 49 30.17 2.28 -17.09
N GLN A 50 31.39 2.29 -17.65
CA GLN A 50 32.55 1.63 -17.06
C GLN A 50 32.89 2.20 -15.68
N LYS A 51 32.72 3.51 -15.48
CA LYS A 51 32.91 4.15 -14.19
C LYS A 51 31.85 3.68 -13.17
N GLN A 52 30.58 3.63 -13.57
CA GLN A 52 29.50 3.17 -12.69
C GLN A 52 29.65 1.70 -12.28
N ILE A 53 30.09 0.83 -13.19
CA ILE A 53 30.44 -0.55 -12.85
C ILE A 53 31.63 -0.60 -11.88
N LYS A 54 32.68 0.20 -12.11
CA LYS A 54 33.83 0.31 -11.19
C LYS A 54 33.46 0.89 -9.81
N GLU A 55 32.42 1.70 -9.74
CA GLU A 55 31.86 2.23 -8.48
C GLU A 55 30.99 1.19 -7.73
N GLY A 56 30.88 -0.04 -8.25
CA GLY A 56 30.18 -1.15 -7.60
C GLY A 56 28.69 -1.24 -7.95
N LYS A 57 28.22 -0.52 -8.98
CA LYS A 57 26.86 -0.71 -9.49
C LYS A 57 26.82 -1.94 -10.40
N TRP A 58 25.67 -2.61 -10.41
CA TRP A 58 25.42 -3.77 -11.26
C TRP A 58 24.09 -3.58 -12.00
N VAL A 59 23.88 -4.38 -13.04
CA VAL A 59 22.71 -4.28 -13.91
C VAL A 59 21.59 -5.16 -13.32
N THR A 60 20.41 -4.58 -13.14
CA THR A 60 19.20 -5.26 -12.64
C THR A 60 18.24 -5.64 -13.75
N SER A 61 18.30 -4.92 -14.89
CA SER A 61 17.61 -5.32 -16.10
C SER A 61 18.35 -4.86 -17.35
N PHE A 62 18.28 -5.69 -18.39
CA PHE A 62 18.79 -5.40 -19.72
C PHE A 62 17.68 -5.73 -20.73
N GLN A 63 17.07 -4.72 -21.34
CA GLN A 63 15.92 -4.91 -22.22
C GLN A 63 16.06 -4.11 -23.50
N ARG A 64 15.45 -4.57 -24.59
CA ARG A 64 15.37 -3.78 -25.82
C ARG A 64 14.53 -2.54 -25.57
N ASN A 65 14.95 -1.39 -26.10
CA ASN A 65 14.17 -0.16 -25.96
C ASN A 65 12.83 -0.29 -26.74
N THR A 66 11.84 0.51 -26.37
CA THR A 66 10.50 0.45 -26.96
C THR A 66 10.48 0.75 -28.47
N ALA A 67 11.49 1.47 -28.96
CA ALA A 67 11.64 1.78 -30.38
C ALA A 67 12.33 0.66 -31.18
N GLY A 68 12.77 -0.41 -30.53
CA GLY A 68 13.45 -1.55 -31.15
C GLY A 68 14.85 -1.24 -31.71
N ASN A 69 15.36 -0.04 -31.49
CA ASN A 69 16.60 0.50 -32.06
C ASN A 69 17.69 0.73 -30.99
N GLY A 70 17.73 -0.13 -29.98
CA GLY A 70 18.70 -0.06 -28.90
C GLY A 70 18.28 -0.86 -27.67
N TYR A 71 19.01 -0.70 -26.58
CA TYR A 71 18.82 -1.35 -25.29
C TYR A 71 18.75 -0.33 -24.16
N VAL A 72 17.96 -0.62 -23.14
CA VAL A 72 17.90 0.10 -21.88
C VAL A 72 18.45 -0.80 -20.78
N LEU A 73 19.50 -0.32 -20.12
CA LEU A 73 20.07 -0.92 -18.93
C LEU A 73 19.51 -0.22 -17.72
N THR A 74 19.03 -0.97 -16.74
CA THR A 74 18.71 -0.45 -15.41
C THR A 74 19.79 -0.89 -14.43
N LEU A 75 20.34 0.06 -13.68
CA LEU A 75 21.37 -0.18 -12.69
C LEU A 75 20.78 -0.36 -11.29
N SER A 76 21.58 -0.85 -10.36
CA SER A 76 21.17 -1.17 -8.99
C SER A 76 20.73 0.02 -8.14
N ASP A 77 21.06 1.25 -8.54
CA ASP A 77 20.59 2.49 -7.93
C ASP A 77 19.30 3.05 -8.57
N GLY A 78 18.74 2.33 -9.55
CA GLY A 78 17.57 2.73 -10.32
C GLY A 78 17.86 3.68 -11.48
N SER A 79 19.11 4.10 -11.69
CA SER A 79 19.49 4.86 -12.87
C SER A 79 19.40 4.00 -14.13
N THR A 80 19.11 4.63 -15.26
CA THR A 80 19.01 3.95 -16.56
C THR A 80 20.01 4.50 -17.55
N LEU A 81 20.56 3.61 -18.38
CA LEU A 81 21.42 3.96 -19.50
C LEU A 81 20.83 3.38 -20.79
N GLU A 82 20.58 4.24 -21.77
CA GLU A 82 20.14 3.80 -23.10
C GLU A 82 21.36 3.67 -24.04
N ILE A 83 21.54 2.48 -24.61
CA ILE A 83 22.48 2.22 -25.69
C ILE A 83 21.67 2.16 -26.98
N LYS A 84 21.86 3.13 -27.88
CA LYS A 84 21.17 3.14 -29.18
C LYS A 84 21.96 2.36 -30.21
N ASP A 85 21.24 1.71 -31.12
CA ASP A 85 21.80 1.16 -32.35
C ASP A 85 22.42 2.30 -33.17
N GLY A 86 23.47 1.99 -33.94
CA GLY A 86 24.02 2.95 -34.90
C GLY A 86 22.96 3.32 -35.94
N GLU A 87 22.78 4.62 -36.23
CA GLU A 87 21.95 5.02 -37.37
C GLU A 87 22.52 4.45 -38.67
N LYS A 88 21.62 4.03 -39.56
CA LYS A 88 21.96 3.69 -40.94
C LYS A 88 22.71 4.87 -41.55
N GLY A 89 23.95 4.66 -41.98
CA GLY A 89 24.70 5.68 -42.69
C GLY A 89 23.88 6.24 -43.85
N ALA A 90 23.94 7.55 -44.07
CA ALA A 90 23.30 8.17 -45.23
C ALA A 90 23.73 7.42 -46.49
N THR A 91 22.79 7.16 -47.40
CA THR A 91 23.10 6.58 -48.70
C THR A 91 24.01 7.57 -49.43
N GLY A 92 25.31 7.37 -49.34
CA GLY A 92 26.27 8.09 -50.18
C GLY A 92 26.01 7.70 -51.63
N ASP A 93 25.96 8.69 -52.52
CA ASP A 93 25.87 8.42 -53.95
C ASP A 93 27.05 7.53 -54.37
N SER A 94 26.73 6.28 -54.74
CA SER A 94 27.62 5.35 -55.47
C SER A 94 28.89 4.85 -54.76
N GLY A 95 28.85 4.57 -53.46
CA GLY A 95 29.84 3.72 -52.77
C GLY A 95 29.31 2.29 -52.56
N ALA A 96 30.16 1.26 -52.69
CA ALA A 96 29.76 -0.11 -52.36
C ALA A 96 29.22 -0.17 -50.92
N ALA A 97 28.07 -0.80 -50.73
CA ALA A 97 27.45 -0.95 -49.42
C ALA A 97 28.43 -1.58 -48.43
N GLY A 98 28.62 -0.96 -47.26
CA GLY A 98 29.21 -1.66 -46.12
C GLY A 98 28.37 -2.90 -45.84
N GLN A 99 29.02 -4.06 -45.69
CA GLN A 99 28.31 -5.31 -45.40
C GLN A 99 27.69 -5.20 -44.00
N ASN A 100 26.39 -5.49 -43.87
CA ASN A 100 25.77 -5.67 -42.56
C ASN A 100 26.39 -6.91 -41.90
N GLY A 101 26.40 -6.98 -40.58
CA GLY A 101 26.75 -8.24 -39.91
C GLY A 101 25.65 -9.29 -40.02
N THR A 102 26.02 -10.55 -39.73
CA THR A 102 25.02 -11.61 -39.56
C THR A 102 24.18 -11.30 -38.32
N SER A 103 22.86 -11.23 -38.43
CA SER A 103 21.93 -11.07 -37.31
C SER A 103 20.99 -12.28 -37.20
N TRP A 104 20.30 -12.41 -36.07
CA TRP A 104 19.39 -13.52 -35.80
C TRP A 104 18.04 -13.00 -35.31
N GLU A 105 16.97 -13.61 -35.79
CA GLU A 105 15.59 -13.28 -35.40
C GLU A 105 14.77 -14.56 -35.20
N ILE A 106 13.66 -14.47 -34.49
CA ILE A 106 12.70 -15.58 -34.34
C ILE A 106 11.58 -15.35 -35.35
N ASP A 107 11.30 -16.34 -36.18
CA ASP A 107 10.15 -16.28 -37.08
C ASP A 107 8.85 -16.40 -36.27
N GLU A 108 7.94 -15.44 -36.44
CA GLU A 108 6.71 -15.40 -35.65
C GLU A 108 5.78 -16.60 -35.91
N VAL A 109 5.92 -17.29 -37.05
CA VAL A 109 5.05 -18.38 -37.49
C VAL A 109 5.68 -19.74 -37.22
N SER A 110 6.92 -19.98 -37.66
CA SER A 110 7.60 -21.26 -37.45
C SER A 110 8.20 -21.37 -36.05
N LYS A 111 8.34 -20.25 -35.33
CA LYS A 111 9.04 -20.16 -34.03
C LYS A 111 10.50 -20.60 -34.11
N ASN A 112 11.07 -20.72 -35.31
CA ASN A 112 12.46 -21.12 -35.48
C ASN A 112 13.41 -19.93 -35.43
N TRP A 113 14.67 -20.20 -35.10
CA TRP A 113 15.76 -19.26 -35.30
C TRP A 113 16.04 -19.05 -36.79
N ILE A 114 16.02 -17.79 -37.22
CA ILE A 114 16.33 -17.34 -38.58
C ILE A 114 17.67 -16.63 -38.56
N LYS A 115 18.60 -17.15 -39.37
CA LYS A 115 19.87 -16.48 -39.65
C LYS A 115 19.66 -15.43 -40.73
N VAL A 116 20.00 -14.19 -40.44
CA VAL A 116 20.03 -13.10 -41.42
C VAL A 116 21.48 -12.85 -41.80
N ASN A 117 21.87 -13.27 -43.00
CA ASN A 117 23.24 -13.11 -43.48
C ASN A 117 23.58 -11.63 -43.77
N PRO A 118 24.88 -11.29 -43.89
CA PRO A 118 25.36 -9.94 -44.23
C PRO A 118 24.74 -9.29 -45.47
N ASP A 119 24.30 -10.11 -46.43
CA ASP A 119 23.64 -9.69 -47.68
C ASP A 119 22.12 -9.50 -47.54
N GLY A 120 21.58 -9.70 -46.33
CA GLY A 120 20.15 -9.63 -46.02
C GLY A 120 19.36 -10.91 -46.37
N SER A 121 20.01 -11.96 -46.86
CA SER A 121 19.35 -13.25 -47.08
C SER A 121 19.00 -13.91 -45.74
N LYS A 122 17.78 -14.45 -45.65
CA LYS A 122 17.26 -15.13 -44.47
C LYS A 122 17.33 -16.64 -44.68
N GLU A 123 17.91 -17.35 -43.73
CA GLU A 123 18.04 -18.81 -43.72
C GLU A 123 17.37 -19.34 -42.45
N ASP A 124 16.26 -20.07 -42.62
CA ASP A 124 15.59 -20.78 -41.53
C ASP A 124 16.44 -21.99 -41.14
N THR A 125 16.85 -22.05 -39.88
CA THR A 125 17.70 -23.13 -39.39
C THR A 125 16.94 -24.43 -39.13
N GLY A 126 15.61 -24.37 -39.06
CA GLY A 126 14.78 -25.50 -38.63
C GLY A 126 14.81 -25.75 -37.11
N ILE A 127 15.48 -24.89 -36.33
CA ILE A 127 15.64 -25.05 -34.87
C ILE A 127 14.60 -24.19 -34.15
N CYS A 128 13.66 -24.84 -33.46
CA CYS A 128 12.58 -24.19 -32.71
C CYS A 128 13.12 -23.44 -31.48
N ALA A 129 12.71 -22.18 -31.31
CA ALA A 129 13.11 -21.29 -30.21
C ALA A 129 12.17 -21.37 -28.98
N GLU A 130 11.05 -22.08 -29.07
CA GLU A 130 10.10 -22.29 -27.96
C GLU A 130 10.19 -23.71 -27.38
N GLY A 131 10.15 -23.82 -26.04
CA GLY A 131 10.01 -25.10 -25.32
C GLY A 131 8.58 -25.64 -25.34
N THR A 132 8.41 -26.96 -25.20
CA THR A 132 7.09 -27.61 -25.26
C THR A 132 6.22 -27.33 -24.02
N GLN A 133 4.93 -27.04 -24.24
CA GLN A 133 3.99 -26.61 -23.19
C GLN A 133 3.36 -27.80 -22.44
N GLY A 134 3.75 -27.98 -21.17
CA GLY A 134 2.98 -28.75 -20.16
C GLY A 134 1.88 -27.90 -19.48
N GLN A 135 0.98 -28.54 -18.72
CA GLN A 135 -0.03 -27.81 -17.92
C GLN A 135 0.62 -26.77 -17.01
N ARG A 136 -0.05 -25.62 -16.80
CA ARG A 136 0.45 -24.41 -16.12
C ARG A 136 1.24 -24.73 -14.83
N GLY A 137 2.55 -24.86 -14.98
CA GLY A 137 3.54 -24.83 -13.91
C GLY A 137 4.04 -23.41 -13.65
N PRO A 138 5.07 -23.23 -12.80
CA PRO A 138 5.79 -21.95 -12.68
C PRO A 138 6.33 -21.50 -14.05
N ALA A 139 6.81 -20.25 -14.14
CA ALA A 139 7.37 -19.67 -15.36
C ALA A 139 8.25 -20.72 -16.08
N GLY A 140 8.01 -20.93 -17.38
CA GLY A 140 8.82 -21.85 -18.18
C GLY A 140 10.29 -21.45 -18.10
N GLU A 141 11.20 -22.42 -18.20
CA GLU A 141 12.63 -22.10 -18.24
C GLU A 141 12.91 -21.03 -19.31
N ASP A 142 13.79 -20.09 -18.99
CA ASP A 142 14.26 -19.10 -19.95
C ASP A 142 14.79 -19.80 -21.21
N GLY A 143 14.46 -19.25 -22.38
CA GLY A 143 14.98 -19.74 -23.65
C GLY A 143 16.51 -19.74 -23.63
N LYS A 144 17.13 -20.86 -24.03
CA LYS A 144 18.59 -20.99 -24.06
C LYS A 144 19.16 -20.09 -25.17
N SER A 145 19.77 -18.97 -24.76
CA SER A 145 20.37 -17.99 -25.66
C SER A 145 21.61 -18.55 -26.38
N PRO A 146 21.82 -18.24 -27.67
CA PRO A 146 23.08 -18.52 -28.35
C PRO A 146 24.28 -17.87 -27.63
N TYR A 147 25.42 -18.56 -27.58
CA TYR A 147 26.70 -18.02 -27.09
C TYR A 147 27.83 -18.28 -28.10
N ILE A 148 29.05 -17.82 -27.82
CA ILE A 148 30.21 -18.05 -28.69
C ILE A 148 31.27 -18.85 -27.95
N GLU A 149 31.73 -19.92 -28.60
CA GLU A 149 32.84 -20.74 -28.14
C GLU A 149 33.92 -20.76 -29.22
N ASN A 150 35.16 -20.38 -28.87
CA ASN A 150 36.30 -20.39 -29.79
C ASN A 150 36.08 -19.66 -31.13
N GLY A 151 35.29 -18.59 -31.15
CA GLY A 151 35.01 -17.80 -32.36
C GLY A 151 33.90 -18.37 -33.26
N THR A 152 33.13 -19.33 -32.75
CA THR A 152 31.97 -19.95 -33.41
C THR A 152 30.72 -19.77 -32.54
N TRP A 153 29.59 -19.40 -33.16
CA TRP A 153 28.29 -19.37 -32.52
C TRP A 153 27.84 -20.78 -32.14
N MET A 154 27.36 -20.92 -30.92
CA MET A 154 26.78 -22.12 -30.33
C MET A 154 25.30 -21.85 -30.07
N VAL A 155 24.42 -22.67 -30.64
CA VAL A 155 22.96 -22.55 -30.47
C VAL A 155 22.41 -23.78 -29.77
N TRP A 156 21.39 -23.61 -28.93
CA TRP A 156 20.78 -24.73 -28.20
C TRP A 156 19.97 -25.60 -29.15
N ASP A 157 20.35 -26.87 -29.25
CA ASP A 157 19.58 -27.91 -29.91
C ASP A 157 18.69 -28.60 -28.87
N ALA A 158 17.41 -28.27 -28.90
CA ALA A 158 16.42 -28.80 -27.96
C ALA A 158 16.15 -30.30 -28.14
N GLU A 159 16.44 -30.88 -29.31
CA GLU A 159 16.20 -32.31 -29.57
C GLU A 159 17.31 -33.19 -28.99
N ASN A 160 18.54 -32.65 -28.93
CA ASN A 160 19.71 -33.33 -28.39
C ASN A 160 20.15 -32.82 -27.01
N GLU A 161 19.38 -31.88 -26.43
CA GLU A 161 19.64 -31.23 -25.13
C GLU A 161 21.10 -30.76 -24.98
N LYS A 162 21.66 -30.17 -26.04
CA LYS A 162 23.06 -29.70 -26.09
C LYS A 162 23.22 -28.50 -27.00
N TYR A 163 24.31 -27.74 -26.83
CA TYR A 163 24.68 -26.70 -27.79
C TYR A 163 25.42 -27.27 -29.01
N VAL A 164 25.13 -26.72 -30.20
CA VAL A 164 25.75 -27.12 -31.47
C VAL A 164 26.34 -25.92 -32.22
N GLU A 165 27.39 -26.14 -32.98
CA GLU A 165 28.05 -25.11 -33.80
C GLU A 165 27.12 -24.61 -34.93
N ALA A 166 26.91 -23.31 -35.00
CA ALA A 166 26.01 -22.65 -35.96
C ALA A 166 26.71 -21.72 -36.98
N GLY A 167 28.02 -21.46 -36.80
CA GLY A 167 28.84 -20.68 -37.76
C GLY A 167 29.82 -19.70 -37.10
N SER A 168 30.66 -19.03 -37.89
CA SER A 168 31.70 -18.12 -37.36
C SER A 168 31.12 -16.83 -36.77
N ALA A 169 31.68 -16.41 -35.63
CA ALA A 169 31.32 -15.18 -34.93
C ALA A 169 32.28 -14.01 -35.17
N VAL A 170 33.26 -14.16 -36.07
CA VAL A 170 34.35 -13.18 -36.24
C VAL A 170 33.87 -11.92 -36.97
N GLY A 171 34.01 -10.76 -36.31
CA GLY A 171 34.25 -9.46 -36.95
C GLY A 171 33.10 -8.77 -37.71
N THR A 172 31.82 -9.03 -37.41
CA THR A 172 30.73 -8.46 -38.24
C THR A 172 29.65 -7.63 -37.52
N ALA A 173 29.45 -7.77 -36.20
CA ALA A 173 28.53 -6.92 -35.42
C ALA A 173 28.86 -6.98 -33.92
N SER A 174 28.50 -5.92 -33.18
CA SER A 174 28.51 -5.96 -31.70
C SER A 174 27.34 -6.81 -31.19
N TYR A 175 27.55 -7.57 -30.13
CA TYR A 175 26.54 -8.48 -29.56
C TYR A 175 26.69 -8.60 -28.04
N VAL A 176 25.67 -9.17 -27.40
CA VAL A 176 25.65 -9.44 -25.96
C VAL A 176 25.52 -10.94 -25.74
N VAL A 177 26.34 -11.48 -24.86
CA VAL A 177 26.23 -12.87 -24.37
C VAL A 177 25.77 -12.83 -22.92
N GLU A 178 24.79 -13.67 -22.58
CA GLU A 178 24.31 -13.80 -21.22
C GLU A 178 25.01 -14.96 -20.51
N TYR A 179 25.68 -14.66 -19.42
CA TYR A 179 26.20 -15.63 -18.46
C TYR A 179 25.36 -15.58 -17.18
N GLU A 180 25.52 -16.59 -16.33
CA GLU A 180 24.80 -16.69 -15.06
C GLU A 180 25.08 -15.47 -14.15
N ALA A 181 26.34 -15.05 -14.04
CA ALA A 181 26.76 -13.96 -13.15
C ALA A 181 26.82 -12.57 -13.79
N TYR A 182 26.86 -12.47 -15.13
CA TYR A 182 27.04 -11.21 -15.85
C TYR A 182 26.54 -11.29 -17.30
N TRP A 183 26.35 -10.14 -17.94
CA TRP A 183 26.29 -10.04 -19.40
C TRP A 183 27.64 -9.59 -19.96
N GLU A 184 28.11 -10.22 -21.03
CA GLU A 184 29.31 -9.80 -21.75
C GLU A 184 28.91 -9.03 -23.02
N LEU A 185 29.15 -7.73 -23.02
CA LEU A 185 28.97 -6.88 -24.20
C LEU A 185 30.25 -6.92 -25.05
N ASN A 186 30.15 -7.52 -26.23
CA ASN A 186 31.22 -7.59 -27.22
C ASN A 186 31.05 -6.48 -28.25
N ILE A 187 31.96 -5.52 -28.26
CA ILE A 187 31.92 -4.33 -29.13
C ILE A 187 32.98 -4.48 -30.24
N VAL A 188 32.57 -4.41 -31.50
CA VAL A 188 33.50 -4.48 -32.64
C VAL A 188 34.53 -3.34 -32.55
N VAL A 189 35.82 -3.66 -32.69
CA VAL A 189 36.89 -2.65 -32.78
C VAL A 189 37.17 -2.34 -34.25
N ALA A 190 37.33 -1.07 -34.60
CA ALA A 190 37.76 -0.66 -35.94
C ALA A 190 39.26 -0.30 -35.98
N ASP A 191 39.90 -0.53 -37.12
CA ASP A 191 41.27 -0.07 -37.38
C ASP A 191 41.34 1.45 -37.60
N ALA A 192 42.55 1.99 -37.80
CA ALA A 192 42.76 3.43 -37.98
C ALA A 192 42.09 3.98 -39.27
N GLU A 193 41.76 3.09 -40.18
CA GLU A 193 41.06 3.34 -41.44
C GLU A 193 39.54 3.12 -41.31
N GLY A 194 39.07 2.75 -40.10
CA GLY A 194 37.67 2.56 -39.74
C GLY A 194 37.11 1.17 -40.04
N ASN A 195 37.95 0.23 -40.53
CA ASN A 195 37.51 -1.12 -40.86
C ASN A 195 37.28 -1.97 -39.62
N ALA A 196 36.16 -2.68 -39.57
CA ALA A 196 35.90 -3.67 -38.52
C ALA A 196 37.06 -4.68 -38.49
N THR A 197 37.66 -4.83 -37.31
CA THR A 197 38.72 -5.81 -37.06
C THR A 197 38.11 -7.14 -36.59
N THR A 198 38.93 -8.17 -36.50
CA THR A 198 38.55 -9.45 -35.90
C THR A 198 38.57 -9.43 -34.37
N GLU A 199 38.94 -8.30 -33.75
CA GLU A 199 39.04 -8.14 -32.29
C GLU A 199 37.81 -7.41 -31.74
N PHE A 200 37.38 -7.82 -30.55
CA PHE A 200 36.28 -7.20 -29.82
C PHE A 200 36.79 -6.55 -28.53
N HIS A 201 36.24 -5.38 -28.21
CA HIS A 201 36.33 -4.81 -26.87
C HIS A 201 35.22 -5.42 -26.01
N LYS A 202 35.61 -6.02 -24.89
CA LYS A 202 34.69 -6.69 -23.96
C LYS A 202 34.34 -5.77 -22.80
N VAL A 203 33.06 -5.64 -22.50
CA VAL A 203 32.56 -4.93 -21.32
C VAL A 203 31.72 -5.92 -20.50
N ILE A 204 32.15 -6.16 -19.27
CA ILE A 204 31.41 -6.99 -18.32
C ILE A 204 30.35 -6.14 -17.62
N LEU A 205 29.11 -6.63 -17.64
CA LEU A 205 27.95 -6.04 -17.00
C LEU A 205 27.46 -7.00 -15.91
N PRO A 206 27.94 -6.86 -14.66
CA PRO A 206 27.60 -7.79 -13.59
C PRO A 206 26.09 -7.76 -13.27
N LYS A 207 25.52 -8.92 -12.93
CA LYS A 207 24.12 -9.08 -12.47
C LYS A 207 23.96 -8.91 -10.96
N THR A 208 25.07 -8.88 -10.23
CA THR A 208 25.12 -8.71 -8.78
C THR A 208 26.30 -7.85 -8.39
N ALA A 209 26.34 -7.37 -7.14
CA ALA A 209 27.50 -6.64 -6.65
C ALA A 209 28.76 -7.52 -6.68
N ASP A 210 29.88 -6.93 -7.07
CA ASP A 210 31.16 -7.63 -7.15
C ASP A 210 31.72 -7.86 -5.74
N ILE A 211 32.06 -9.11 -5.41
CA ILE A 211 32.64 -9.44 -4.10
C ILE A 211 34.03 -8.80 -4.02
N THR A 212 34.30 -8.14 -2.89
CA THR A 212 35.57 -7.46 -2.62
C THR A 212 36.31 -8.03 -1.43
N SER A 213 35.62 -8.73 -0.52
CA SER A 213 36.25 -9.48 0.56
C SER A 213 35.38 -10.65 1.03
N LEU A 214 36.05 -11.64 1.64
CA LEU A 214 35.46 -12.86 2.18
C LEU A 214 35.91 -13.08 3.63
N GLU A 215 34.97 -13.44 4.49
CA GLU A 215 35.23 -14.02 5.81
C GLU A 215 34.52 -15.38 5.90
N VAL A 216 35.13 -16.32 6.62
CA VAL A 216 34.63 -17.69 6.70
C VAL A 216 34.45 -18.08 8.17
N TYR A 217 33.35 -18.76 8.43
CA TYR A 217 32.92 -19.21 9.74
C TYR A 217 32.45 -20.67 9.67
N ALA A 218 32.44 -21.34 10.82
CA ALA A 218 31.64 -22.55 11.00
C ALA A 218 30.35 -22.20 11.74
N TYR A 219 29.25 -22.87 11.40
CA TYR A 219 28.00 -22.72 12.14
C TYR A 219 27.97 -23.68 13.33
N ASP A 220 27.95 -23.14 14.54
CA ASP A 220 27.72 -23.93 15.74
C ASP A 220 26.21 -24.11 15.95
N ALA A 221 25.68 -25.18 15.37
CA ALA A 221 24.25 -25.51 15.46
C ALA A 221 23.76 -25.74 16.91
N LYS A 222 24.64 -26.05 17.86
CA LYS A 222 24.24 -26.23 19.27
C LYS A 222 23.98 -24.89 19.95
N ASN A 223 24.73 -23.86 19.57
CA ASN A 223 24.70 -22.56 20.23
C ASN A 223 24.06 -21.45 19.36
N GLY A 224 23.77 -21.73 18.08
CA GLY A 224 23.16 -20.76 17.16
C GLY A 224 24.08 -19.59 16.81
N ILE A 225 25.39 -19.80 16.86
CA ILE A 225 26.41 -18.76 16.65
C ILE A 225 27.42 -19.16 15.58
N LEU A 226 28.08 -18.17 15.00
CA LEU A 226 29.26 -18.37 14.17
C LEU A 226 30.47 -18.63 15.06
N SER A 227 31.28 -19.61 14.69
CA SER A 227 32.52 -19.98 15.39
C SER A 227 33.71 -20.00 14.43
N GLU A 228 34.90 -20.30 14.95
CA GLU A 228 36.11 -20.44 14.14
C GLU A 228 35.86 -21.41 12.97
N PRO A 229 36.39 -21.15 11.76
CA PRO A 229 36.08 -21.91 10.55
C PRO A 229 36.73 -23.30 10.55
N SER A 230 36.26 -24.17 11.44
CA SER A 230 36.76 -25.52 11.64
C SER A 230 35.61 -26.52 11.56
N VAL A 231 35.60 -27.34 10.52
CA VAL A 231 34.55 -28.34 10.28
C VAL A 231 35.17 -29.71 9.98
N ASN A 232 34.44 -30.78 10.29
CA ASN A 232 34.81 -32.13 9.87
C ASN A 232 33.89 -32.57 8.74
N VAL A 233 34.48 -33.08 7.68
CA VAL A 233 33.77 -33.57 6.50
C VAL A 233 33.95 -35.09 6.43
N THR A 234 32.85 -35.80 6.28
CA THR A 234 32.89 -37.25 6.07
C THR A 234 32.91 -37.57 4.59
N LEU A 235 33.84 -38.44 4.20
CA LEU A 235 34.03 -38.89 2.83
C LEU A 235 33.63 -40.35 2.66
N GLY A 236 33.11 -40.64 1.48
CA GLY A 236 32.92 -41.96 0.93
C GLY A 236 33.48 -42.05 -0.48
N LYS A 237 33.08 -43.10 -1.21
CA LYS A 237 33.50 -43.34 -2.58
C LYS A 237 32.41 -44.10 -3.31
N ASN A 238 32.10 -43.75 -4.56
CA ASN A 238 31.21 -44.58 -5.37
C ASN A 238 31.89 -45.95 -5.63
N GLU A 239 31.41 -47.00 -4.98
CA GLU A 239 31.92 -48.38 -5.10
C GLU A 239 30.96 -49.30 -5.87
N GLN A 240 30.00 -48.73 -6.61
CA GLN A 240 28.99 -49.48 -7.35
C GLN A 240 29.53 -50.17 -8.62
N GLY A 241 30.78 -49.91 -9.01
CA GLY A 241 31.40 -50.47 -10.22
C GLY A 241 30.82 -49.90 -11.52
N LYS A 242 30.12 -48.76 -11.43
CA LYS A 242 29.43 -48.09 -12.54
C LYS A 242 29.17 -46.62 -12.20
N LYS A 243 28.87 -45.83 -13.25
CA LYS A 243 28.32 -44.49 -13.09
C LYS A 243 26.96 -44.55 -12.40
N VAL A 244 26.73 -43.64 -11.46
CA VAL A 244 25.48 -43.49 -10.72
C VAL A 244 24.92 -42.10 -11.01
N THR A 245 23.60 -41.97 -11.14
CA THR A 245 22.95 -40.66 -11.27
C THR A 245 21.90 -40.52 -10.19
N PHE A 246 21.92 -39.40 -9.48
CA PHE A 246 21.01 -39.11 -8.38
C PHE A 246 20.78 -37.60 -8.30
N ASN A 247 19.53 -37.18 -8.09
CA ASN A 247 19.17 -35.76 -7.94
C ASN A 247 19.70 -34.85 -9.08
N GLY A 248 19.70 -35.36 -10.32
CA GLY A 248 20.20 -34.65 -11.49
C GLY A 248 21.73 -34.60 -11.63
N LYS A 249 22.50 -35.15 -10.68
CA LYS A 249 23.97 -35.23 -10.73
C LYS A 249 24.44 -36.64 -11.07
N THR A 250 25.45 -36.74 -11.95
CA THR A 250 26.13 -37.99 -12.28
C THR A 250 27.44 -38.10 -11.52
N TYR A 251 27.70 -39.28 -10.97
CA TYR A 251 28.89 -39.62 -10.20
C TYR A 251 29.61 -40.80 -10.88
N GLU A 252 30.90 -40.64 -11.16
CA GLU A 252 31.73 -41.65 -11.81
C GLU A 252 32.08 -42.81 -10.87
N ASP A 253 32.43 -43.97 -11.45
CA ASP A 253 32.92 -45.10 -10.65
C ASP A 253 34.23 -44.72 -9.93
N GLY A 254 34.24 -44.88 -8.62
CA GLY A 254 35.36 -44.49 -7.77
C GLY A 254 35.49 -43.00 -7.46
N GLU A 255 34.52 -42.17 -7.83
CA GLU A 255 34.46 -40.76 -7.41
C GLU A 255 34.35 -40.63 -5.88
N ILE A 256 35.04 -39.64 -5.29
CA ILE A 256 34.97 -39.36 -3.85
C ILE A 256 33.65 -38.64 -3.56
N LEU A 257 32.87 -39.19 -2.63
CA LEU A 257 31.59 -38.64 -2.22
C LEU A 257 31.76 -37.87 -0.91
N VAL A 258 31.18 -36.67 -0.82
CA VAL A 258 31.25 -35.80 0.36
C VAL A 258 29.89 -35.79 1.06
N SER A 259 29.86 -35.95 2.39
CA SER A 259 28.58 -35.88 3.12
C SER A 259 28.02 -34.46 3.15
N ASN A 260 26.72 -34.32 2.89
CA ASN A 260 26.04 -33.01 2.80
C ASN A 260 25.82 -32.30 4.16
N LYS A 261 26.36 -32.83 5.27
CA LYS A 261 26.05 -32.34 6.62
C LYS A 261 26.98 -31.22 7.11
N ALA A 262 28.19 -31.17 6.61
CA ALA A 262 29.18 -30.19 7.04
C ALA A 262 29.20 -29.01 6.06
N GLN A 263 28.71 -27.84 6.50
CA GLN A 263 28.71 -26.61 5.71
C GLN A 263 29.52 -25.52 6.39
N LEU A 264 30.32 -24.81 5.60
CA LEU A 264 30.95 -23.55 6.01
C LEU A 264 29.95 -22.42 5.81
N VAL A 265 30.10 -21.33 6.55
CA VAL A 265 29.35 -20.09 6.33
C VAL A 265 30.34 -19.03 5.84
N ALA A 266 30.10 -18.45 4.67
CA ALA A 266 30.86 -17.33 4.16
C ALA A 266 30.10 -16.02 4.33
N GLN A 267 30.78 -15.00 4.85
CA GLN A 267 30.33 -13.61 4.78
C GLN A 267 30.97 -12.96 3.56
N VAL A 268 30.13 -12.49 2.63
CA VAL A 268 30.56 -11.78 1.43
C VAL A 268 30.38 -10.28 1.61
N ASN A 269 31.33 -9.48 1.11
CA ASN A 269 31.20 -8.02 1.08
C ASN A 269 31.34 -7.49 -0.34
N PRO A 270 30.47 -6.57 -0.78
CA PRO A 270 29.38 -5.96 -0.01
C PRO A 270 28.22 -6.96 0.26
N LEU A 271 27.45 -6.74 1.33
CA LEU A 271 26.49 -7.72 1.89
C LEU A 271 25.30 -8.06 0.97
N ASN A 272 25.13 -7.29 -0.10
CA ASN A 272 24.12 -7.46 -1.14
C ASN A 272 24.65 -8.22 -2.37
N SER A 273 25.89 -8.72 -2.32
CA SER A 273 26.42 -9.61 -3.35
C SER A 273 25.73 -10.97 -3.26
N ASP A 274 25.33 -11.49 -4.41
CA ASP A 274 24.72 -12.80 -4.54
C ASP A 274 25.82 -13.84 -4.73
N ALA A 275 26.17 -14.56 -3.66
CA ALA A 275 27.25 -15.55 -3.71
C ALA A 275 26.86 -16.80 -4.53
N SER A 276 25.58 -17.04 -4.79
CA SER A 276 25.17 -18.20 -5.61
C SER A 276 25.66 -18.11 -7.05
N LEU A 277 25.97 -16.90 -7.54
CA LEU A 277 26.50 -16.64 -8.87
C LEU A 277 28.04 -16.79 -8.96
N TYR A 278 28.72 -17.11 -7.86
CA TYR A 278 30.18 -17.22 -7.79
C TYR A 278 30.64 -18.66 -7.67
N LYS A 279 31.80 -18.96 -8.28
CA LYS A 279 32.52 -20.22 -8.07
C LYS A 279 33.53 -20.05 -6.96
N PHE A 280 33.48 -20.92 -5.95
CA PHE A 280 34.41 -20.88 -4.83
C PHE A 280 35.24 -22.15 -4.72
N SER A 281 36.46 -21.99 -4.23
CA SER A 281 37.39 -23.10 -3.96
C SER A 281 38.11 -22.90 -2.64
N LEU A 282 38.41 -24.00 -1.95
CA LEU A 282 39.33 -24.01 -0.81
C LEU A 282 40.73 -24.37 -1.30
N VAL A 283 41.63 -23.41 -1.18
CA VAL A 283 43.00 -23.49 -1.68
C VAL A 283 43.95 -23.54 -0.48
N ASN A 284 44.89 -24.47 -0.50
CA ASN A 284 45.90 -24.56 0.56
C ASN A 284 47.03 -23.53 0.35
N SER A 285 47.91 -23.36 1.35
CA SER A 285 49.02 -22.38 1.28
C SER A 285 50.07 -22.66 0.18
N LYS A 286 49.95 -23.76 -0.56
CA LYS A 286 50.77 -24.09 -1.74
C LYS A 286 50.10 -23.75 -3.06
N GLY A 287 48.88 -23.22 -3.02
CA GLY A 287 48.10 -22.89 -4.22
C GLY A 287 47.36 -24.08 -4.81
N GLU A 288 47.23 -25.19 -4.07
CA GLU A 288 46.50 -26.37 -4.53
C GLU A 288 45.03 -26.28 -4.11
N THR A 289 44.12 -26.34 -5.07
CA THR A 289 42.68 -26.51 -4.82
C THR A 289 42.42 -27.92 -4.31
N LYS A 290 41.90 -28.02 -3.09
CA LYS A 290 41.59 -29.32 -2.46
C LYS A 290 40.09 -29.59 -2.34
N PHE A 291 39.29 -28.52 -2.25
CA PHE A 291 37.84 -28.60 -2.26
C PHE A 291 37.27 -27.50 -3.17
N GLU A 292 36.11 -27.77 -3.72
CA GLU A 292 35.27 -26.80 -4.41
C GLU A 292 33.94 -26.63 -3.66
N VAL A 293 33.27 -25.52 -3.88
CA VAL A 293 31.90 -25.32 -3.40
C VAL A 293 30.94 -25.82 -4.47
N SER A 294 30.12 -26.81 -4.13
CA SER A 294 29.11 -27.36 -5.02
C SER A 294 27.83 -26.54 -5.05
N GLU A 295 27.50 -25.88 -3.94
CA GLU A 295 26.27 -25.08 -3.80
C GLU A 295 26.53 -23.96 -2.77
N ALA A 296 26.14 -22.74 -3.09
CA ALA A 296 26.09 -21.62 -2.16
C ALA A 296 24.64 -21.18 -1.97
N THR A 297 24.10 -21.37 -0.77
CA THR A 297 22.70 -21.02 -0.45
C THR A 297 22.66 -19.86 0.53
N GLN A 298 21.68 -18.96 0.35
CA GLN A 298 21.50 -17.82 1.23
C GLN A 298 21.27 -18.32 2.67
N ASN A 299 22.08 -17.86 3.62
CA ASN A 299 21.90 -18.23 5.02
C ASN A 299 20.65 -17.53 5.57
N MET A 300 19.81 -18.30 6.26
CA MET A 300 18.51 -17.87 6.78
C MET A 300 18.44 -18.11 8.29
N SER A 301 17.73 -17.26 9.02
CA SER A 301 17.41 -17.51 10.42
C SER A 301 16.15 -16.77 10.86
N THR A 302 15.43 -17.31 11.85
CA THR A 302 14.21 -16.73 12.40
C THR A 302 14.47 -15.51 13.29
N LYS A 303 15.64 -15.44 13.90
CA LYS A 303 16.08 -14.35 14.78
C LYS A 303 17.52 -13.99 14.45
N PRO A 304 17.97 -12.76 14.76
CA PRO A 304 19.39 -12.43 14.70
C PRO A 304 20.24 -13.51 15.41
N LEU A 305 21.38 -13.86 14.81
CA LEU A 305 22.33 -14.85 15.37
C LEU A 305 22.68 -14.46 16.83
N THR A 306 22.13 -15.20 17.80
CA THR A 306 22.20 -14.89 19.25
C THR A 306 22.21 -16.16 20.11
N THR A 307 22.70 -16.05 21.35
CA THR A 307 22.96 -17.17 22.28
C THR A 307 21.71 -17.72 23.02
N ARG A 308 20.48 -17.54 22.51
CA ARG A 308 19.26 -18.01 23.20
C ARG A 308 18.17 -18.49 22.22
N ALA A 309 17.75 -19.75 22.39
CA ALA A 309 16.85 -20.45 21.48
C ALA A 309 15.39 -19.91 21.50
N ALA A 310 14.89 -19.71 20.27
CA ALA A 310 13.55 -19.86 19.67
C ALA A 310 12.24 -19.40 20.36
N GLU A 311 11.49 -18.60 19.59
CA GLU A 311 10.01 -18.54 19.45
C GLU A 311 9.74 -18.41 17.92
N ALA A 312 8.53 -18.73 17.46
CA ALA A 312 8.16 -19.22 16.12
C ALA A 312 8.00 -18.18 14.97
N ASP A 313 9.04 -17.44 14.61
CA ASP A 313 9.01 -16.53 13.45
C ASP A 313 9.50 -17.18 12.13
N LYS A 314 9.07 -16.64 10.98
CA LYS A 314 9.55 -17.05 9.65
C LYS A 314 11.04 -16.72 9.49
N GLU A 315 11.81 -17.62 8.91
CA GLU A 315 13.22 -17.34 8.61
C GLU A 315 13.37 -16.14 7.65
N THR A 316 14.30 -15.26 7.98
CA THR A 316 14.68 -14.13 7.14
C THR A 316 16.14 -14.24 6.72
N PRO A 317 16.53 -13.71 5.54
CA PRO A 317 17.92 -13.75 5.08
C PRO A 317 18.87 -13.03 6.03
N ASN A 318 19.93 -13.73 6.45
CA ASN A 318 21.07 -13.10 7.10
C ASN A 318 21.93 -12.41 6.04
N LYS A 319 21.80 -11.08 5.96
CA LYS A 319 22.43 -10.26 4.91
C LYS A 319 23.92 -10.55 4.77
N GLY A 320 24.32 -10.95 3.57
CA GLY A 320 25.71 -11.25 3.22
C GLY A 320 26.26 -12.58 3.73
N LEU A 321 25.48 -13.39 4.46
CA LEU A 321 25.89 -14.73 4.89
C LEU A 321 25.35 -15.81 3.95
N TRP A 322 26.22 -16.76 3.60
CA TRP A 322 25.94 -17.83 2.65
C TRP A 322 26.46 -19.16 3.18
N ASN A 323 25.64 -20.20 3.14
CA ASN A 323 26.03 -21.57 3.46
C ASN A 323 26.72 -22.19 2.23
N LEU A 324 27.89 -22.77 2.43
CA LEU A 324 28.71 -23.38 1.38
C LEU A 324 28.76 -24.90 1.56
N SER A 325 28.24 -25.62 0.58
CA SER A 325 28.38 -27.08 0.46
C SER A 325 29.69 -27.43 -0.22
N LEU A 326 30.45 -28.37 0.32
CA LEU A 326 31.78 -28.73 -0.18
C LEU A 326 31.75 -29.98 -1.06
N THR A 327 32.62 -30.02 -2.06
CA THR A 327 32.92 -31.18 -2.89
C THR A 327 34.43 -31.30 -3.12
N ILE A 328 34.89 -32.46 -3.61
CA ILE A 328 36.31 -32.71 -3.90
C ILE A 328 36.46 -32.86 -5.42
N PRO A 329 37.35 -32.09 -6.08
CA PRO A 329 37.54 -32.22 -7.52
C PRO A 329 38.09 -33.60 -7.91
N GLU A 330 37.82 -34.03 -9.13
CA GLU A 330 38.25 -35.33 -9.63
C GLU A 330 39.78 -35.50 -9.53
N GLY A 331 40.23 -36.66 -9.04
CA GLY A 331 41.65 -36.99 -8.92
C GLY A 331 42.42 -36.25 -7.81
N VAL A 332 41.74 -35.44 -7.00
CA VAL A 332 42.35 -34.68 -5.90
C VAL A 332 42.39 -35.50 -4.61
N THR A 333 43.56 -35.53 -3.97
CA THR A 333 43.74 -36.08 -2.62
C THR A 333 43.74 -34.96 -1.59
N VAL A 334 42.93 -35.13 -0.54
CA VAL A 334 42.82 -34.20 0.59
C VAL A 334 43.82 -34.53 1.69
N ASP A 335 44.32 -33.49 2.36
CA ASP A 335 45.27 -33.62 3.47
C ASP A 335 44.52 -33.80 4.81
N ASP A 336 45.00 -34.71 5.67
CA ASP A 336 44.35 -35.06 6.95
C ASP A 336 44.17 -33.85 7.90
N LYS A 337 45.04 -32.83 7.81
CA LYS A 337 44.92 -31.54 8.51
C LYS A 337 45.67 -30.42 7.79
N ALA A 338 44.94 -29.55 7.10
CA ALA A 338 45.52 -28.35 6.48
C ALA A 338 44.62 -27.13 6.69
N ALA A 339 45.27 -25.95 6.66
CA ALA A 339 44.57 -24.67 6.64
C ALA A 339 44.36 -24.22 5.20
N TYR A 340 43.14 -23.82 4.90
CA TYR A 340 42.69 -23.40 3.58
C TYR A 340 42.23 -21.94 3.61
N SER A 341 42.29 -21.32 2.44
CA SER A 341 41.67 -20.04 2.15
C SER A 341 40.51 -20.28 1.18
N LEU A 342 39.34 -19.71 1.48
CA LEU A 342 38.23 -19.64 0.54
C LEU A 342 38.56 -18.59 -0.51
N GLN A 343 38.58 -19.00 -1.77
CA GLN A 343 38.91 -18.15 -2.89
C GLN A 343 37.77 -18.13 -3.92
N THR A 344 37.58 -16.96 -4.52
CA THR A 344 36.75 -16.76 -5.71
C THR A 344 37.40 -15.69 -6.58
N ASN A 345 36.89 -15.51 -7.79
CA ASN A 345 37.35 -14.49 -8.72
C ASN A 345 36.31 -13.37 -8.78
N SER A 346 36.78 -12.13 -8.94
CA SER A 346 35.89 -11.00 -9.22
C SER A 346 35.12 -11.26 -10.52
N ILE A 347 33.84 -10.87 -10.55
CA ILE A 347 33.03 -10.94 -11.77
C ILE A 347 33.60 -9.97 -12.82
N ASN A 348 34.05 -8.79 -12.39
CA ASN A 348 34.52 -7.75 -13.30
C ASN A 348 35.91 -8.01 -13.88
N ASP A 349 36.71 -8.84 -13.19
CA ASP A 349 38.05 -9.23 -13.61
C ASP A 349 38.38 -10.62 -13.08
N GLU A 350 38.22 -11.63 -13.94
CA GLU A 350 38.52 -13.03 -13.62
C GLU A 350 39.99 -13.26 -13.21
N SER A 351 40.92 -12.32 -13.43
CA SER A 351 42.29 -12.44 -12.94
C SER A 351 42.48 -11.97 -11.49
N THR A 352 41.50 -11.26 -10.94
CA THR A 352 41.50 -10.76 -9.56
C THR A 352 40.93 -11.82 -8.61
N VAL A 353 41.81 -12.51 -7.89
CA VAL A 353 41.43 -13.49 -6.85
C VAL A 353 41.09 -12.76 -5.55
N ILE A 354 39.89 -12.99 -5.03
CA ILE A 354 39.46 -12.58 -3.69
C ILE A 354 39.60 -13.79 -2.78
N ALA A 355 40.37 -13.63 -1.69
CA ALA A 355 40.73 -14.72 -0.81
C ALA A 355 40.43 -14.38 0.66
N SER A 356 39.89 -15.33 1.41
CA SER A 356 39.84 -15.28 2.86
C SER A 356 41.23 -15.54 3.46
N ARG A 357 41.35 -15.42 4.78
CA ARG A 357 42.55 -15.87 5.51
C ARG A 357 42.72 -17.40 5.36
N TYR A 358 43.96 -17.86 5.52
CA TYR A 358 44.30 -19.29 5.63
C TYR A 358 44.05 -19.80 7.05
N ASP A 359 42.80 -19.74 7.50
CA ASP A 359 42.35 -20.18 8.83
C ASP A 359 41.20 -21.20 8.77
N VAL A 360 40.74 -21.56 7.58
CA VAL A 360 39.72 -22.60 7.39
C VAL A 360 40.36 -23.97 7.61
N ASN A 361 39.97 -24.66 8.68
CA ASN A 361 40.45 -25.98 9.02
C ASN A 361 39.40 -27.03 8.62
N ILE A 362 39.75 -27.90 7.69
CA ILE A 362 38.90 -29.04 7.30
C ILE A 362 39.52 -30.32 7.85
N GLY A 363 38.84 -30.96 8.79
CA GLY A 363 39.13 -32.34 9.18
C GLY A 363 38.42 -33.30 8.25
N VAL A 364 39.07 -34.41 7.90
CA VAL A 364 38.53 -35.39 6.96
C VAL A 364 38.45 -36.76 7.63
N THR A 365 37.30 -37.42 7.53
CA THR A 365 37.12 -38.80 8.00
C THR A 365 36.43 -39.65 6.94
N THR A 366 36.81 -40.92 6.80
CA THR A 366 36.05 -41.87 5.96
C THR A 366 34.85 -42.41 6.73
N GLY A 367 33.67 -42.45 6.11
CA GLY A 367 32.45 -42.94 6.73
C GLY A 367 31.63 -43.84 5.83
N THR A 368 30.55 -44.38 6.40
CA THR A 368 29.55 -45.20 5.69
C THR A 368 28.17 -44.67 6.07
N THR A 369 27.22 -44.74 5.14
CA THR A 369 25.84 -44.30 5.43
C THR A 369 25.15 -45.33 6.29
N ALA A 370 24.74 -44.93 7.49
CA ALA A 370 23.84 -45.73 8.31
C ALA A 370 22.44 -45.78 7.68
N ILE A 371 21.72 -46.89 7.87
CA ILE A 371 20.32 -47.00 7.45
C ILE A 371 19.49 -45.92 8.19
N PRO A 372 18.73 -45.06 7.49
CA PRO A 372 17.86 -44.08 8.14
C PRO A 372 16.78 -44.79 9.00
N LEU A 373 16.67 -44.43 10.27
CA LEU A 373 15.70 -45.01 11.19
C LEU A 373 14.49 -44.09 11.37
N SER A 374 13.49 -44.28 10.51
CA SER A 374 12.23 -43.52 10.52
C SER A 374 11.51 -43.63 11.88
N GLN A 375 10.91 -42.52 12.32
CA GLN A 375 10.00 -42.41 13.44
C GLN A 375 8.85 -41.47 13.08
N GLU A 376 7.74 -41.59 13.81
CA GLU A 376 6.60 -40.70 13.65
C GLU A 376 7.00 -39.25 13.97
N ALA A 377 6.87 -38.37 12.97
CA ALA A 377 7.01 -36.93 13.10
C ALA A 377 5.62 -36.28 13.14
N ASN A 378 5.29 -35.66 14.28
CA ASN A 378 4.06 -34.88 14.40
C ASN A 378 4.32 -33.43 13.93
N LEU A 379 3.62 -33.02 12.88
CA LEU A 379 3.72 -31.69 12.28
C LEU A 379 2.54 -30.81 12.70
N GLU A 380 2.82 -29.53 12.95
CA GLU A 380 1.78 -28.55 13.23
C GLU A 380 1.17 -28.04 11.92
N VAL A 381 -0.15 -28.05 11.85
CA VAL A 381 -0.88 -27.54 10.69
C VAL A 381 -0.62 -26.05 10.50
N GLY A 382 -0.27 -25.67 9.26
CA GLY A 382 0.07 -24.30 8.88
C GLY A 382 1.53 -23.90 9.15
N LYS A 383 2.30 -24.71 9.90
CA LYS A 383 3.73 -24.49 10.11
C LYS A 383 4.54 -25.01 8.92
N THR A 384 5.53 -24.21 8.52
CA THR A 384 6.52 -24.61 7.52
C THR A 384 7.74 -25.17 8.26
N TYR A 385 8.15 -26.37 7.86
CA TYR A 385 9.37 -26.99 8.35
C TYR A 385 10.37 -27.03 7.19
N THR A 386 11.62 -26.68 7.46
CA THR A 386 12.72 -27.02 6.55
C THR A 386 12.89 -28.53 6.48
N TRP A 387 13.50 -29.05 5.41
CA TRP A 387 13.81 -30.48 5.30
C TRP A 387 14.68 -30.96 6.46
N ASP A 388 15.60 -30.12 6.94
CA ASP A 388 16.46 -30.40 8.08
C ASP A 388 15.67 -30.58 9.39
N GLU A 389 14.81 -29.61 9.72
CA GLU A 389 13.92 -29.68 10.88
C GLU A 389 12.99 -30.89 10.82
N PHE A 390 12.44 -31.16 9.64
CA PHE A 390 11.60 -32.32 9.40
C PHE A 390 12.37 -33.63 9.63
N LEU A 391 13.55 -33.79 9.03
CA LEU A 391 14.36 -34.99 9.19
C LEU A 391 14.83 -35.19 10.64
N LYS A 392 15.11 -34.11 11.36
CA LYS A 392 15.42 -34.15 12.79
C LYS A 392 14.25 -34.65 13.64
N LEU A 393 13.02 -34.33 13.24
CA LEU A 393 11.81 -34.87 13.86
C LEU A 393 11.52 -36.32 13.43
N ALA A 394 11.86 -36.67 12.19
CA ALA A 394 11.41 -37.90 11.55
C ALA A 394 12.44 -39.03 11.53
N LEU A 395 13.70 -38.78 11.92
CA LEU A 395 14.77 -39.78 12.01
C LEU A 395 15.33 -39.90 13.43
N ARG A 396 15.30 -41.11 14.02
CA ARG A 396 15.91 -41.40 15.35
C ARG A 396 17.42 -41.17 15.38
N ASN A 397 18.07 -41.42 14.25
CA ASN A 397 19.52 -41.37 14.11
C ASN A 397 19.97 -40.14 13.30
N TYR A 398 19.15 -39.09 13.20
CA TYR A 398 19.46 -37.86 12.45
C TYR A 398 20.88 -37.33 12.74
N ASP A 399 21.29 -37.22 14.01
CA ASP A 399 22.59 -36.67 14.40
C ASP A 399 23.80 -37.48 13.86
N THR A 400 23.63 -38.79 13.64
CA THR A 400 24.67 -39.69 13.13
C THR A 400 24.45 -40.12 11.68
N TRP A 401 23.33 -39.73 11.08
CA TRP A 401 23.01 -40.09 9.71
C TRP A 401 23.73 -39.16 8.74
N GLU A 402 24.37 -39.76 7.75
CA GLU A 402 25.15 -39.10 6.71
C GLU A 402 24.86 -39.74 5.36
N ALA A 403 24.64 -38.91 4.36
CA ALA A 403 24.42 -39.31 2.97
C ALA A 403 25.26 -38.40 2.07
N ALA A 404 25.61 -38.92 0.89
CA ALA A 404 26.28 -38.15 -0.15
C ALA A 404 25.32 -37.11 -0.76
N ASP A 405 24.04 -37.46 -0.91
CA ASP A 405 22.98 -36.54 -1.28
C ASP A 405 21.60 -37.04 -0.83
N TYR A 406 20.61 -36.15 -0.71
CA TYR A 406 19.23 -36.51 -0.37
C TYR A 406 18.20 -35.48 -0.85
N TYR A 407 16.96 -35.95 -1.07
CA TYR A 407 15.82 -35.08 -1.27
C TYR A 407 14.52 -35.71 -0.77
N LEU A 408 13.54 -34.86 -0.41
CA LEU A 408 12.20 -35.30 -0.04
C LEU A 408 11.25 -35.22 -1.23
N ALA A 409 10.41 -36.23 -1.38
CA ALA A 409 9.35 -36.24 -2.39
C ALA A 409 8.09 -36.94 -1.89
N ILE A 410 6.96 -36.63 -2.52
CA ILE A 410 5.72 -37.39 -2.33
C ILE A 410 5.76 -38.58 -3.28
N ALA A 411 5.50 -39.77 -2.77
CA ALA A 411 5.39 -40.99 -3.57
C ALA A 411 4.42 -40.78 -4.74
N LYS A 412 4.85 -41.11 -5.96
CA LYS A 412 4.12 -40.82 -7.22
C LYS A 412 2.69 -41.39 -7.22
N ALA A 413 2.47 -42.55 -6.60
CA ALA A 413 1.16 -43.17 -6.48
C ALA A 413 0.21 -42.45 -5.49
N SER A 414 0.74 -41.59 -4.63
CA SER A 414 0.04 -40.96 -3.51
C SER A 414 -0.10 -39.44 -3.66
N THR A 415 0.31 -38.83 -4.78
CA THR A 415 0.21 -37.38 -5.00
C THR A 415 -1.22 -36.85 -4.80
N ALA A 416 -2.22 -37.58 -5.29
CA ALA A 416 -3.62 -37.21 -5.09
C ALA A 416 -4.09 -37.34 -3.63
N GLN A 417 -3.51 -38.28 -2.87
CA GLN A 417 -3.83 -38.47 -1.46
C GLN A 417 -3.13 -37.40 -0.60
N ALA A 418 -1.86 -37.12 -0.86
CA ALA A 418 -1.12 -36.04 -0.22
C ALA A 418 -1.82 -34.68 -0.41
N ALA A 419 -2.32 -34.39 -1.62
CA ALA A 419 -3.13 -33.19 -1.87
C ALA A 419 -4.44 -33.17 -1.06
N LYS A 420 -5.10 -34.33 -0.88
CA LYS A 420 -6.30 -34.44 -0.04
C LYS A 420 -6.00 -34.21 1.44
N ASP A 421 -4.88 -34.73 1.92
CA ASP A 421 -4.41 -34.60 3.30
C ASP A 421 -3.71 -33.26 3.58
N GLY A 422 -3.53 -32.42 2.55
CA GLY A 422 -2.93 -31.10 2.69
C GLY A 422 -1.41 -31.12 2.86
N VAL A 423 -0.72 -32.18 2.45
CA VAL A 423 0.74 -32.28 2.54
C VAL A 423 1.38 -31.74 1.27
N SER A 424 2.30 -30.79 1.41
CA SER A 424 3.03 -30.16 0.30
C SER A 424 4.53 -30.13 0.59
N ILE A 425 5.33 -30.39 -0.44
CA ILE A 425 6.79 -30.30 -0.42
C ILE A 425 7.22 -29.29 -1.46
N ASN A 426 8.02 -28.31 -1.04
CA ASN A 426 8.67 -27.37 -1.95
C ASN A 426 10.16 -27.74 -2.05
N ALA A 427 10.54 -28.35 -3.18
CA ALA A 427 11.91 -28.82 -3.41
C ALA A 427 12.91 -27.67 -3.55
N SER A 428 12.54 -26.58 -4.25
CA SER A 428 13.40 -25.41 -4.44
C SER A 428 13.73 -24.72 -3.12
N ASN A 429 12.74 -24.61 -2.22
CA ASN A 429 12.94 -24.00 -0.91
C ASN A 429 13.38 -25.01 0.16
N LYS A 430 13.48 -26.32 -0.19
CA LYS A 430 13.74 -27.42 0.74
C LYS A 430 12.83 -27.36 1.99
N THR A 431 11.52 -27.21 1.79
CA THR A 431 10.52 -27.16 2.87
C THR A 431 9.38 -28.18 2.70
N ILE A 432 8.70 -28.47 3.82
CA ILE A 432 7.47 -29.27 3.91
C ILE A 432 6.42 -28.52 4.76
N THR A 433 5.16 -28.59 4.35
CA THR A 433 4.01 -28.00 5.05
C THR A 433 2.85 -28.97 5.09
N VAL A 434 2.06 -28.94 6.16
CA VAL A 434 0.78 -29.65 6.26
C VAL A 434 -0.35 -28.66 6.51
N SER A 435 -1.42 -28.75 5.74
CA SER A 435 -2.55 -27.81 5.79
C SER A 435 -3.84 -28.44 6.33
N LYS A 436 -3.80 -29.70 6.77
CA LYS A 436 -4.93 -30.38 7.41
C LYS A 436 -4.41 -31.30 8.50
N SER A 437 -5.19 -31.43 9.56
CA SER A 437 -4.89 -32.38 10.63
C SER A 437 -5.26 -33.80 10.21
N PHE A 438 -4.42 -34.77 10.57
CA PHE A 438 -4.71 -36.19 10.42
C PHE A 438 -4.02 -36.97 11.56
N SER A 439 -4.82 -37.79 12.25
CA SER A 439 -4.37 -38.56 13.43
C SER A 439 -3.84 -39.95 13.08
N THR A 440 -4.13 -40.44 11.87
CA THR A 440 -3.54 -41.68 11.35
C THR A 440 -2.26 -41.32 10.63
N ALA A 441 -1.15 -41.92 11.03
CA ALA A 441 0.14 -41.65 10.41
C ALA A 441 0.13 -42.04 8.93
N VAL A 442 0.62 -41.14 8.09
CA VAL A 442 0.79 -41.36 6.65
C VAL A 442 2.25 -41.59 6.33
N THR A 443 2.52 -42.32 5.24
CA THR A 443 3.86 -42.82 4.90
C THR A 443 4.28 -42.52 3.46
N TYR A 444 3.53 -41.65 2.76
CA TYR A 444 3.80 -41.33 1.36
C TYR A 444 4.86 -40.23 1.17
N VAL A 445 5.32 -39.59 2.24
CA VAL A 445 6.53 -38.75 2.16
C VAL A 445 7.74 -39.68 2.15
N ARG A 446 8.62 -39.50 1.17
CA ARG A 446 9.79 -40.33 0.91
C ARG A 446 11.06 -39.53 1.15
N LEU A 447 11.96 -40.09 1.94
CA LEU A 447 13.36 -39.71 1.95
C LEU A 447 14.10 -40.53 0.89
N ASN A 448 14.49 -39.85 -0.18
CA ASN A 448 15.36 -40.39 -1.20
C ASN A 448 16.78 -39.96 -0.88
N TYR A 449 17.75 -40.87 -0.94
CA TYR A 449 19.13 -40.56 -0.62
C TYR A 449 20.12 -41.42 -1.39
N MET A 450 21.34 -40.90 -1.55
CA MET A 450 22.50 -41.63 -2.03
C MET A 450 23.47 -41.86 -0.88
N ALA A 451 23.81 -43.12 -0.65
CA ALA A 451 24.78 -43.50 0.36
C ALA A 451 26.20 -43.08 0.00
N LEU A 452 27.08 -43.02 1.01
CA LEU A 452 28.50 -42.68 0.85
C LEU A 452 29.30 -43.73 0.05
N ASP A 453 28.75 -44.91 -0.22
CA ASP A 453 29.31 -45.93 -1.12
C ASP A 453 28.72 -45.85 -2.56
N GLY A 454 27.90 -44.83 -2.83
CA GLY A 454 27.21 -44.62 -4.11
C GLY A 454 25.92 -45.42 -4.30
N GLU A 455 25.47 -46.21 -3.32
CA GLU A 455 24.19 -46.92 -3.43
C GLU A 455 23.00 -45.93 -3.39
N VAL A 456 22.05 -46.07 -4.32
CA VAL A 456 20.90 -45.16 -4.46
C VAL A 456 19.63 -45.77 -3.90
N PHE A 457 18.97 -45.01 -3.03
CA PHE A 457 17.69 -45.34 -2.40
C PHE A 457 16.63 -44.31 -2.84
N GLU A 458 15.96 -44.59 -3.95
CA GLU A 458 15.03 -43.66 -4.60
C GLU A 458 13.69 -44.34 -4.96
N ASP A 459 12.57 -43.61 -4.85
CA ASP A 459 11.22 -44.06 -5.23
C ASP A 459 10.96 -43.78 -6.72
N VAL A 460 11.63 -44.54 -7.59
CA VAL A 460 11.47 -44.47 -9.06
C VAL A 460 10.85 -45.76 -9.60
N GLU A 461 10.27 -45.70 -10.79
CA GLU A 461 9.59 -46.83 -11.42
C GLU A 461 10.58 -48.00 -11.67
N GLY A 462 10.55 -49.01 -10.78
CA GLY A 462 11.47 -50.15 -10.78
C GLY A 462 12.43 -50.24 -9.59
N SER A 463 12.44 -49.26 -8.67
CA SER A 463 13.21 -49.25 -7.41
C SER A 463 12.30 -48.83 -6.25
N GLN A 464 12.20 -49.63 -5.18
CA GLN A 464 11.35 -49.31 -4.00
C GLN A 464 12.19 -49.23 -2.72
N ASN A 465 13.31 -48.51 -2.78
CA ASN A 465 14.28 -48.49 -1.68
C ASN A 465 14.27 -47.19 -0.85
N ALA A 466 13.54 -46.15 -1.28
CA ALA A 466 13.41 -44.92 -0.50
C ALA A 466 12.75 -45.16 0.86
N VAL A 467 13.14 -44.37 1.86
CA VAL A 467 12.61 -44.52 3.22
C VAL A 467 11.26 -43.82 3.34
N ALA A 468 10.27 -44.57 3.82
CA ALA A 468 8.96 -44.06 4.17
C ALA A 468 9.04 -43.23 5.45
N MET A 469 8.68 -41.95 5.37
CA MET A 469 8.63 -41.07 6.51
C MET A 469 7.23 -41.14 7.12
N GLU A 470 7.15 -41.49 8.40
CA GLU A 470 5.90 -41.58 9.14
C GLU A 470 5.55 -40.19 9.67
N ILE A 471 4.43 -39.61 9.22
CA ILE A 471 4.02 -38.26 9.63
C ILE A 471 2.58 -38.26 10.15
N THR A 472 2.35 -37.50 11.22
CA THR A 472 1.01 -37.10 11.71
C THR A 472 0.90 -35.58 11.66
N ALA A 473 -0.32 -35.05 11.69
CA ALA A 473 -0.53 -33.60 11.72
C ALA A 473 -1.56 -33.21 12.76
N THR A 474 -1.17 -32.34 13.70
CA THR A 474 -2.05 -31.79 14.74
C THR A 474 -2.35 -30.31 14.50
N ALA A 475 -3.58 -29.90 14.81
CA ALA A 475 -3.98 -28.50 14.74
C ALA A 475 -3.07 -27.63 15.64
N GLY A 476 -2.66 -26.46 15.14
CA GLY A 476 -1.86 -25.49 15.91
C GLY A 476 -2.58 -25.07 17.20
N SER A 477 -1.80 -24.70 18.22
CA SER A 477 -2.31 -24.52 19.60
C SER A 477 -3.06 -23.21 19.84
N GLU A 478 -2.95 -22.20 18.98
CA GLU A 478 -3.52 -20.87 19.23
C GLU A 478 -4.38 -20.39 18.04
N ILE A 479 -5.60 -19.95 18.35
CA ILE A 479 -6.42 -19.13 17.44
C ILE A 479 -6.40 -17.73 18.03
N THR A 480 -5.97 -16.75 17.24
CA THR A 480 -5.98 -15.35 17.63
C THR A 480 -6.88 -14.56 16.69
N LEU A 481 -7.51 -13.52 17.24
CA LEU A 481 -8.38 -12.62 16.49
C LEU A 481 -7.89 -11.19 16.70
N ASP A 482 -7.63 -10.49 15.60
CA ASP A 482 -7.29 -9.07 15.65
C ASP A 482 -8.45 -8.22 16.17
N ASP A 483 -8.11 -7.07 16.74
CA ASP A 483 -9.08 -6.12 17.26
C ASP A 483 -9.94 -5.50 16.14
N PHE A 484 -11.25 -5.37 16.38
CA PHE A 484 -12.14 -4.64 15.49
C PHE A 484 -11.97 -3.14 15.71
N ASN A 485 -11.65 -2.39 14.66
CA ASN A 485 -11.47 -0.94 14.75
C ASN A 485 -12.46 -0.26 13.79
N TRP A 486 -13.38 0.55 14.32
CA TRP A 486 -14.34 1.30 13.53
C TRP A 486 -14.25 2.81 13.77
N ASN A 487 -14.16 3.55 12.66
CA ASN A 487 -13.94 5.00 12.64
C ASN A 487 -15.10 5.80 12.04
N TRP A 488 -16.33 5.31 12.20
CA TRP A 488 -17.55 5.95 11.69
C TRP A 488 -17.61 6.08 10.16
N ASP A 489 -16.92 5.22 9.41
CA ASP A 489 -17.13 5.13 7.95
C ASP A 489 -18.51 4.52 7.65
N LEU A 490 -19.50 5.37 7.42
CA LEU A 490 -20.88 4.97 7.13
C LEU A 490 -21.03 4.18 5.82
N LYS A 491 -20.04 4.23 4.92
CA LYS A 491 -20.01 3.40 3.70
C LYS A 491 -19.47 2.00 4.00
N LYS A 492 -18.75 1.82 5.11
CA LYS A 492 -18.13 0.57 5.56
C LYS A 492 -18.48 0.28 7.03
N LYS A 493 -19.77 0.05 7.27
CA LYS A 493 -20.26 -0.32 8.61
C LYS A 493 -19.81 -1.72 9.04
N THR A 494 -19.53 -2.59 8.07
CA THR A 494 -19.00 -3.93 8.32
C THR A 494 -17.48 -3.88 8.36
N VAL A 495 -16.91 -4.19 9.53
CA VAL A 495 -15.48 -4.39 9.72
C VAL A 495 -15.20 -5.87 9.63
N GLU A 496 -14.18 -6.22 8.87
CA GLU A 496 -13.68 -7.57 8.70
C GLU A 496 -12.24 -7.62 9.20
N VAL A 497 -11.96 -8.61 10.05
CA VAL A 497 -10.62 -8.88 10.57
C VAL A 497 -10.22 -10.32 10.23
N ALA A 498 -8.94 -10.54 9.94
CA ALA A 498 -8.42 -11.87 9.68
C ALA A 498 -8.31 -12.69 10.98
N ILE A 499 -8.43 -14.00 10.87
CA ILE A 499 -8.23 -14.93 11.98
C ILE A 499 -6.97 -15.75 11.70
N ASP A 500 -6.02 -15.71 12.63
CA ASP A 500 -4.84 -16.58 12.62
C ASP A 500 -5.17 -17.90 13.33
N GLY A 501 -4.68 -19.03 12.81
CA GLY A 501 -5.12 -20.37 13.21
C GLY A 501 -6.24 -20.95 12.33
N LYS A 502 -6.19 -20.64 11.01
CA LYS A 502 -7.20 -20.91 9.97
C LYS A 502 -7.76 -22.35 9.95
N ASP A 503 -6.94 -23.36 10.23
CA ASP A 503 -7.38 -24.75 10.20
C ASP A 503 -8.04 -25.24 11.50
N VAL A 504 -7.71 -24.61 12.63
CA VAL A 504 -8.29 -24.95 13.94
C VAL A 504 -9.79 -24.61 13.94
N LEU A 505 -10.20 -23.50 13.31
CA LEU A 505 -11.58 -23.02 13.33
C LEU A 505 -12.57 -23.89 12.53
N ASN A 506 -12.09 -24.66 11.54
CA ASN A 506 -12.92 -25.51 10.67
C ASN A 506 -13.75 -26.56 11.44
N GLY A 507 -13.29 -26.97 12.64
CA GLY A 507 -14.02 -27.89 13.51
C GLY A 507 -15.03 -27.24 14.46
N PHE A 508 -15.01 -25.91 14.56
CA PHE A 508 -15.71 -25.14 15.60
C PHE A 508 -16.82 -24.24 15.05
N VAL A 509 -16.68 -23.74 13.82
CA VAL A 509 -17.67 -22.86 13.19
C VAL A 509 -17.92 -23.23 11.73
N ASN A 510 -19.12 -22.93 11.25
CA ASN A 510 -19.51 -23.04 9.86
C ASN A 510 -19.39 -21.69 9.14
N ASN A 511 -19.21 -21.70 7.82
CA ASN A 511 -19.19 -20.47 7.03
C ASN A 511 -20.51 -19.70 7.20
N LYS A 512 -20.42 -18.41 7.50
CA LYS A 512 -21.52 -17.49 7.83
C LYS A 512 -22.22 -17.79 9.15
N GLN A 513 -21.59 -18.53 10.06
CA GLN A 513 -22.11 -18.71 11.42
C GLN A 513 -21.95 -17.43 12.23
N ALA A 514 -23.06 -16.96 12.81
CA ALA A 514 -23.06 -15.83 13.74
C ALA A 514 -23.03 -16.34 15.19
N VAL A 515 -22.12 -15.81 15.99
CA VAL A 515 -21.93 -16.14 17.40
C VAL A 515 -22.08 -14.88 18.23
N THR A 516 -22.74 -15.00 19.38
CA THR A 516 -22.88 -13.92 20.37
C THR A 516 -21.69 -13.96 21.34
N PRO A 517 -20.85 -12.91 21.39
CA PRO A 517 -19.80 -12.80 22.39
C PRO A 517 -20.32 -12.35 23.77
N GLU A 518 -19.55 -12.65 24.81
CA GLU A 518 -19.66 -11.98 26.11
C GLU A 518 -18.93 -10.63 26.02
N TYR A 519 -19.66 -9.52 26.16
CA TYR A 519 -19.11 -8.17 26.03
C TYR A 519 -18.96 -7.46 27.38
N SER A 520 -17.93 -6.62 27.49
CA SER A 520 -17.76 -5.68 28.60
C SER A 520 -17.06 -4.41 28.11
N PHE A 521 -17.25 -3.29 28.80
CA PHE A 521 -16.42 -2.11 28.55
C PHE A 521 -15.01 -2.35 29.09
N VAL A 522 -13.99 -1.90 28.36
CA VAL A 522 -12.60 -1.91 28.85
C VAL A 522 -12.45 -0.94 30.02
N ASN A 523 -13.06 0.24 29.90
CA ASN A 523 -13.11 1.24 30.95
C ASN A 523 -14.23 0.89 31.95
N SER A 524 -13.92 0.94 33.24
CA SER A 524 -14.90 0.66 34.30
C SER A 524 -15.98 1.74 34.44
N GLU A 525 -15.73 2.94 33.92
CA GLU A 525 -16.67 4.06 33.92
C GLU A 525 -16.76 4.65 32.52
N VAL A 526 -17.97 4.67 31.97
CA VAL A 526 -18.30 5.28 30.67
C VAL A 526 -19.26 6.43 30.92
N TYR A 527 -19.09 7.55 30.23
CA TYR A 527 -19.91 8.74 30.38
C TYR A 527 -20.48 9.17 29.03
N VAL A 528 -21.73 9.63 29.04
CA VAL A 528 -22.36 10.30 27.90
C VAL A 528 -22.97 11.59 28.40
N ASP A 529 -22.66 12.70 27.73
CA ASP A 529 -23.07 14.05 28.14
C ASP A 529 -22.66 14.39 29.60
N GLY A 530 -21.52 13.83 30.04
CA GLY A 530 -21.00 13.98 31.40
C GLY A 530 -21.75 13.18 32.48
N MET A 531 -22.72 12.33 32.11
CA MET A 531 -23.44 11.45 33.04
C MET A 531 -22.92 10.01 32.94
N PRO A 532 -22.76 9.30 34.07
CA PRO A 532 -22.30 7.92 34.05
C PRO A 532 -23.34 7.00 33.41
N VAL A 533 -22.88 6.11 32.53
CA VAL A 533 -23.70 5.12 31.83
C VAL A 533 -23.92 3.91 32.73
N VAL A 534 -25.18 3.49 32.90
CA VAL A 534 -25.52 2.18 33.44
C VAL A 534 -25.33 1.16 32.33
N VAL A 535 -24.50 0.13 32.55
CA VAL A 535 -24.15 -0.88 31.54
C VAL A 535 -25.40 -1.41 30.83
N PRO A 536 -25.59 -1.10 29.54
CA PRO A 536 -26.75 -1.57 28.79
C PRO A 536 -26.54 -3.00 28.32
N ASP A 537 -27.54 -3.57 27.65
CA ASP A 537 -27.39 -4.83 26.94
C ASP A 537 -26.44 -4.63 25.73
N LEU A 538 -25.17 -4.98 25.92
CA LEU A 538 -24.13 -4.78 24.92
C LEU A 538 -24.29 -5.70 23.69
N GLU A 539 -25.00 -6.83 23.78
CA GLU A 539 -25.32 -7.65 22.60
C GLU A 539 -26.24 -6.87 21.66
N ASN A 540 -27.24 -6.18 22.21
CA ASN A 540 -28.15 -5.35 21.42
C ASN A 540 -27.47 -4.10 20.83
N VAL A 541 -26.37 -3.66 21.42
CA VAL A 541 -25.56 -2.51 20.97
C VAL A 541 -24.56 -2.89 19.88
N LEU A 542 -23.80 -3.96 20.08
CA LEU A 542 -22.67 -4.36 19.22
C LEU A 542 -23.03 -5.46 18.21
N GLY A 543 -24.11 -6.20 18.45
CA GLY A 543 -24.55 -7.30 17.60
C GLY A 543 -23.74 -8.58 17.80
N LYS A 544 -23.56 -9.32 16.71
CA LYS A 544 -22.90 -10.64 16.69
C LYS A 544 -21.66 -10.63 15.82
N VAL A 545 -20.74 -11.53 16.12
CA VAL A 545 -19.59 -11.80 15.26
C VAL A 545 -19.97 -12.89 14.25
N THR A 546 -19.80 -12.61 12.97
CA THR A 546 -20.05 -13.58 11.89
C THR A 546 -18.73 -14.11 11.36
N PHE A 547 -18.52 -15.42 11.44
CA PHE A 547 -17.35 -16.08 10.86
C PHE A 547 -17.59 -16.37 9.39
N VAL A 548 -16.70 -15.90 8.53
CA VAL A 548 -16.77 -16.12 7.07
C VAL A 548 -15.50 -16.77 6.58
N SER A 549 -15.65 -17.78 5.72
CA SER A 549 -14.52 -18.41 5.05
C SER A 549 -14.43 -17.93 3.60
N LYS A 550 -13.22 -17.59 3.15
CA LYS A 550 -12.94 -17.16 1.78
C LYS A 550 -11.81 -18.01 1.18
N PRO A 551 -11.96 -18.52 -0.05
CA PRO A 551 -10.90 -19.28 -0.70
C PRO A 551 -9.71 -18.36 -1.06
N ASP A 552 -8.49 -18.81 -0.78
CA ASP A 552 -7.25 -18.20 -1.23
C ASP A 552 -6.90 -18.64 -2.66
N GLY A 553 -5.85 -18.04 -3.24
CA GLY A 553 -5.38 -18.34 -4.60
C GLY A 553 -4.87 -19.78 -4.81
N TYR A 554 -4.79 -20.58 -3.74
CA TYR A 554 -4.33 -21.97 -3.71
C TYR A 554 -5.46 -22.96 -3.36
N GLY A 555 -6.69 -22.48 -3.12
CA GLY A 555 -7.87 -23.30 -2.81
C GLY A 555 -8.10 -23.59 -1.33
N TYR A 556 -7.39 -22.91 -0.42
CA TYR A 556 -7.59 -22.98 1.04
C TYR A 556 -8.60 -21.94 1.51
N ASN A 557 -9.30 -22.19 2.63
CA ASN A 557 -10.24 -21.23 3.19
C ASN A 557 -9.57 -20.39 4.29
N ASP A 558 -9.38 -19.11 4.02
CA ASP A 558 -9.03 -18.12 5.04
C ASP A 558 -10.28 -17.75 5.83
N TRP A 559 -10.18 -17.79 7.16
CA TRP A 559 -11.25 -17.35 8.05
C TRP A 559 -11.11 -15.88 8.39
N PHE A 560 -12.25 -15.21 8.40
CA PHE A 560 -12.40 -13.83 8.83
C PHE A 560 -13.56 -13.74 9.83
N ALA A 561 -13.46 -12.80 10.76
CA ALA A 561 -14.57 -12.40 11.61
C ALA A 561 -15.11 -11.07 11.11
N GLN A 562 -16.44 -10.96 11.01
CA GLN A 562 -17.13 -9.76 10.58
C GLN A 562 -18.06 -9.26 11.67
N MET A 563 -18.05 -7.95 11.90
CA MET A 563 -19.02 -7.24 12.72
C MET A 563 -19.59 -6.07 11.94
N THR A 564 -20.88 -5.80 12.10
CA THR A 564 -21.54 -4.64 11.48
C THR A 564 -22.04 -3.71 12.57
N PHE A 565 -21.57 -2.47 12.56
CA PHE A 565 -21.90 -1.48 13.58
C PHE A 565 -23.11 -0.62 13.18
N ASP A 566 -23.97 -0.34 14.15
CA ASP A 566 -25.14 0.52 14.02
C ASP A 566 -24.83 1.89 14.64
N GLU A 567 -24.68 2.90 13.78
CA GLU A 567 -24.32 4.27 14.17
C GLU A 567 -25.32 4.90 15.15
N THR A 568 -26.54 4.34 15.25
CA THR A 568 -27.60 4.85 16.12
C THR A 568 -27.56 4.25 17.54
N LYS A 569 -26.70 3.25 17.79
CA LYS A 569 -26.66 2.49 19.04
C LYS A 569 -25.30 2.43 19.72
N VAL A 570 -24.20 2.40 18.98
CA VAL A 570 -22.87 2.14 19.58
C VAL A 570 -22.38 3.31 20.45
N PHE A 571 -21.53 3.01 21.43
CA PHE A 571 -20.79 4.04 22.17
C PHE A 571 -19.43 4.25 21.50
N ALA A 572 -18.89 5.45 21.58
CA ALA A 572 -17.52 5.75 21.15
C ALA A 572 -16.49 5.34 22.21
N GLU A 573 -16.46 4.04 22.52
CA GLU A 573 -15.63 3.43 23.58
C GLU A 573 -14.88 2.20 23.07
N SER A 574 -14.01 1.67 23.94
CA SER A 574 -13.37 0.37 23.75
C SER A 574 -14.08 -0.72 24.56
N TYR A 575 -14.32 -1.86 23.93
CA TYR A 575 -14.98 -3.02 24.51
C TYR A 575 -14.05 -4.22 24.49
N LYS A 576 -14.15 -5.08 25.51
CA LYS A 576 -13.58 -6.42 25.49
C LYS A 576 -14.68 -7.41 25.12
N ALA A 577 -14.38 -8.30 24.19
CA ALA A 577 -15.26 -9.38 23.76
C ALA A 577 -14.60 -10.74 24.00
N VAL A 578 -15.39 -11.70 24.47
CA VAL A 578 -14.95 -13.09 24.67
C VAL A 578 -15.94 -14.03 23.98
N ILE A 579 -15.45 -14.88 23.08
CA ILE A 579 -16.24 -15.92 22.41
C ILE A 579 -15.74 -17.28 22.87
N LYS A 580 -16.67 -18.14 23.32
CA LYS A 580 -16.40 -19.56 23.56
C LYS A 580 -16.97 -20.36 22.39
N LEU A 581 -16.10 -21.10 21.72
CA LEU A 581 -16.43 -21.96 20.59
C LEU A 581 -16.30 -23.42 21.02
N THR A 582 -17.29 -24.24 20.70
CA THR A 582 -17.26 -25.67 20.97
C THR A 582 -17.30 -26.43 19.65
N ASN A 583 -16.49 -27.47 19.51
CA ASN A 583 -16.51 -28.31 18.32
C ASN A 583 -17.82 -29.11 18.21
N ALA A 584 -18.10 -29.64 17.01
CA ALA A 584 -19.39 -30.26 16.69
C ALA A 584 -19.80 -31.45 17.58
N ASP A 585 -18.84 -32.15 18.18
CA ASP A 585 -19.07 -33.28 19.08
C ASP A 585 -19.04 -32.92 20.58
N GLY A 586 -18.72 -31.66 20.92
CA GLY A 586 -18.70 -31.17 22.30
C GLY A 586 -17.46 -31.55 23.10
N SER A 587 -16.42 -32.12 22.47
CA SER A 587 -15.24 -32.63 23.16
C SER A 587 -14.17 -31.58 23.46
N GLU A 588 -14.16 -30.47 22.73
CA GLU A 588 -13.14 -29.42 22.85
C GLU A 588 -13.79 -28.01 22.84
N GLU A 589 -13.24 -27.10 23.65
CA GLU A 589 -13.63 -25.69 23.72
C GLU A 589 -12.43 -24.80 23.42
N LYS A 590 -12.65 -23.74 22.63
CA LYS A 590 -11.68 -22.69 22.33
C LYS A 590 -12.26 -21.34 22.72
N THR A 591 -11.42 -20.49 23.30
CA THR A 591 -11.79 -19.13 23.68
C THR A 591 -11.06 -18.13 22.81
N LEU A 592 -11.80 -17.19 22.22
CA LEU A 592 -11.27 -16.03 21.51
C LEU A 592 -11.51 -14.79 22.35
N GLU A 593 -10.45 -14.05 22.66
CA GLU A 593 -10.53 -12.73 23.29
C GLU A 593 -9.98 -11.67 22.34
N PHE A 594 -10.71 -10.56 22.19
CA PHE A 594 -10.32 -9.44 21.33
C PHE A 594 -10.99 -8.15 21.80
N ASN A 595 -10.48 -7.01 21.36
CA ASN A 595 -11.10 -5.72 21.61
C ASN A 595 -11.90 -5.21 20.41
N ILE A 596 -12.89 -4.38 20.71
CA ILE A 596 -13.63 -3.59 19.72
C ILE A 596 -13.41 -2.13 20.09
N ASN A 597 -12.75 -1.39 19.20
CA ASN A 597 -12.39 0.00 19.41
C ASN A 597 -13.24 0.88 18.49
N ILE A 598 -14.18 1.63 19.07
CA ILE A 598 -15.00 2.60 18.35
C ILE A 598 -14.50 3.99 18.70
N SER A 599 -13.92 4.68 17.72
CA SER A 599 -13.40 6.05 17.91
C SER A 599 -14.53 7.05 18.20
N LYS A 600 -14.21 8.27 18.66
CA LYS A 600 -15.22 9.35 18.74
C LYS A 600 -15.53 9.92 17.36
N PRO A 601 -16.80 10.22 17.04
CA PRO A 601 -17.12 10.96 15.81
C PRO A 601 -16.53 12.38 15.90
N ALA A 602 -16.33 13.02 14.76
CA ALA A 602 -15.90 14.40 14.73
C ALA A 602 -16.93 15.30 15.42
N ALA A 603 -16.46 16.27 16.22
CA ALA A 603 -17.33 17.24 16.86
C ALA A 603 -18.09 18.06 15.81
N TYR A 604 -19.37 18.30 16.04
CA TYR A 604 -20.19 19.07 15.11
C TYR A 604 -19.80 20.55 15.16
N THR A 605 -19.68 21.19 13.99
CA THR A 605 -19.37 22.61 13.91
C THR A 605 -20.61 23.37 13.47
N PHE A 606 -21.22 24.10 14.40
CA PHE A 606 -22.36 24.95 14.10
C PHE A 606 -21.96 26.15 13.23
N VAL A 607 -22.70 26.37 12.15
CA VAL A 607 -22.51 27.51 11.25
C VAL A 607 -23.73 28.42 11.31
N ARG A 608 -23.61 29.54 12.03
CA ARG A 608 -24.68 30.53 12.18
C ARG A 608 -24.90 31.33 10.89
N GLU A 609 -26.16 31.62 10.57
CA GLU A 609 -26.54 32.43 9.41
C GLU A 609 -26.36 33.92 9.69
N SER A 610 -25.27 34.50 9.18
CA SER A 610 -24.87 35.89 9.46
C SER A 610 -25.96 36.95 9.24
N ALA A 611 -26.96 36.70 8.39
CA ALA A 611 -28.07 37.62 8.16
C ALA A 611 -28.94 37.87 9.42
N TYR A 612 -28.95 36.91 10.35
CA TYR A 612 -29.75 36.98 11.57
C TYR A 612 -28.94 37.44 12.79
N PHE A 613 -27.62 37.28 12.78
CA PHE A 613 -26.78 37.41 13.98
C PHE A 613 -25.99 38.71 14.05
N ASP A 614 -26.03 39.33 15.23
CA ASP A 614 -25.09 40.35 15.68
C ASP A 614 -24.38 39.82 16.94
N GLY A 615 -23.16 39.30 16.76
CA GLY A 615 -22.46 38.54 17.79
C GLY A 615 -23.23 37.27 18.19
N ASN A 616 -23.66 37.20 19.46
CA ASN A 616 -24.43 36.06 19.99
C ASN A 616 -25.96 36.23 19.92
N ALA A 617 -26.43 37.39 19.45
CA ALA A 617 -27.85 37.73 19.41
C ALA A 617 -28.40 37.55 17.98
N ALA A 618 -29.40 36.67 17.84
CA ALA A 618 -30.19 36.49 16.63
C ALA A 618 -31.44 37.37 16.67
N LYS A 619 -31.71 38.13 15.61
CA LYS A 619 -32.95 38.90 15.45
C LYS A 619 -33.87 38.20 14.47
N VAL A 620 -35.08 37.87 14.92
CA VAL A 620 -36.07 37.16 14.11
C VAL A 620 -37.37 37.95 14.02
N TYR A 621 -38.05 37.82 12.88
CA TYR A 621 -39.28 38.56 12.56
C TYR A 621 -40.39 37.58 12.13
N PRO A 622 -41.05 36.88 13.08
CA PRO A 622 -42.05 35.86 12.79
C PRO A 622 -43.32 36.42 12.13
N THR A 623 -44.02 35.56 11.40
CA THR A 623 -45.32 35.86 10.79
C THR A 623 -46.45 35.55 11.78
N ILE A 624 -47.49 36.38 11.80
CA ILE A 624 -48.47 36.42 12.88
C ILE A 624 -49.45 35.24 12.86
N ALA A 625 -49.76 34.66 14.03
CA ALA A 625 -51.01 33.93 14.23
C ALA A 625 -52.03 34.71 15.08
N THR A 626 -53.30 34.66 14.68
CA THR A 626 -54.45 35.36 15.31
C THR A 626 -54.78 34.92 16.76
N SER A 627 -54.04 33.96 17.31
CA SER A 627 -54.32 33.27 18.57
C SER A 627 -53.47 33.75 19.77
N GLY A 628 -52.65 34.80 19.61
CA GLY A 628 -51.79 35.34 20.67
C GLY A 628 -50.43 34.65 20.82
N TYR A 629 -50.10 33.77 19.87
CA TYR A 629 -48.82 33.12 19.70
C TYR A 629 -48.38 33.21 18.24
N SER A 630 -47.11 33.04 17.91
CA SER A 630 -46.69 32.76 16.53
C SER A 630 -45.63 31.69 16.49
N ASP A 631 -45.70 30.88 15.45
CA ASP A 631 -44.76 29.80 15.19
C ASP A 631 -43.61 30.33 14.32
N TYR A 632 -42.38 29.98 14.66
CA TYR A 632 -41.19 30.37 13.93
C TYR A 632 -40.19 29.22 13.88
N ASP A 633 -39.78 28.86 12.67
CA ASP A 633 -38.77 27.84 12.45
C ASP A 633 -37.37 28.40 12.72
N MET A 634 -36.71 27.89 13.75
CA MET A 634 -35.36 28.30 14.18
C MET A 634 -34.25 27.68 13.33
N ASP A 635 -34.53 26.70 12.45
CA ASP A 635 -33.52 26.12 11.57
C ASP A 635 -32.89 27.17 10.64
N VAL A 636 -33.66 28.21 10.30
CA VAL A 636 -33.19 29.33 9.46
C VAL A 636 -32.02 30.11 10.08
N LEU A 637 -31.76 29.94 11.38
CA LEU A 637 -30.65 30.58 12.07
C LEU A 637 -29.30 29.91 11.77
N TYR A 638 -29.28 28.70 11.21
CA TYR A 638 -28.06 27.95 10.98
C TYR A 638 -28.03 27.31 9.58
N LYS A 639 -26.82 27.01 9.11
CA LYS A 639 -26.59 26.21 7.90
C LYS A 639 -26.42 24.75 8.29
N PHE A 640 -27.53 24.00 8.24
CA PHE A 640 -27.49 22.55 8.42
C PHE A 640 -27.46 21.82 7.08
N ALA A 641 -26.74 20.70 7.01
CA ALA A 641 -26.94 19.76 5.93
C ALA A 641 -28.30 19.06 6.10
N THR A 642 -29.01 18.77 5.01
CA THR A 642 -30.34 18.14 5.08
C THR A 642 -30.33 16.80 5.83
N ALA A 643 -29.22 16.06 5.79
CA ALA A 643 -29.06 14.81 6.51
C ALA A 643 -28.91 14.96 8.03
N ASP A 644 -28.48 16.14 8.50
CA ASP A 644 -28.22 16.40 9.92
C ASP A 644 -29.43 16.99 10.64
N LEU A 645 -30.35 17.64 9.91
CA LEU A 645 -31.56 18.27 10.45
C LEU A 645 -32.37 17.37 11.40
N PRO A 646 -32.58 16.06 11.14
CA PRO A 646 -33.32 15.20 12.06
C PRO A 646 -32.66 15.01 13.44
N TYR A 647 -31.39 15.41 13.58
CA TYR A 647 -30.57 15.21 14.76
C TYR A 647 -30.25 16.52 15.51
N VAL A 648 -30.85 17.62 15.06
CA VAL A 648 -30.75 18.94 15.69
C VAL A 648 -31.97 19.18 16.57
N MET A 649 -31.75 19.77 17.74
CA MET A 649 -32.80 20.13 18.69
C MET A 649 -32.59 21.54 19.21
N PHE A 650 -33.68 22.27 19.40
CA PHE A 650 -33.68 23.58 20.06
C PHE A 650 -34.39 23.48 21.40
N SER A 651 -33.86 24.16 22.41
CA SER A 651 -34.47 24.25 23.74
C SER A 651 -34.17 25.59 24.37
N ASP A 652 -35.00 26.03 25.30
CA ASP A 652 -34.79 27.24 26.10
C ASP A 652 -34.59 26.96 27.59
N GLY A 653 -34.46 25.67 27.96
CA GLY A 653 -34.26 25.22 29.34
C GLY A 653 -35.46 25.45 30.28
N HIS A 654 -36.63 25.84 29.76
CA HIS A 654 -37.83 26.09 30.55
C HIS A 654 -38.83 24.93 30.44
N THR A 655 -39.52 24.60 31.54
CA THR A 655 -40.58 23.55 31.55
C THR A 655 -41.99 24.13 31.46
N THR A 656 -42.19 25.37 31.92
CA THR A 656 -43.43 26.13 31.80
C THR A 656 -43.18 27.42 31.01
N GLY A 657 -44.03 27.68 30.01
CA GLY A 657 -43.84 28.83 29.12
C GLY A 657 -42.69 28.66 28.12
N SER A 658 -42.20 27.44 27.92
CA SER A 658 -41.17 27.15 26.91
C SER A 658 -41.67 27.48 25.51
N TRP A 659 -40.76 27.98 24.68
CA TRP A 659 -40.99 28.15 23.26
C TRP A 659 -41.08 26.81 22.52
N PHE A 660 -40.52 25.73 23.05
CA PHE A 660 -40.42 24.44 22.35
C PHE A 660 -41.29 23.39 23.05
N SER A 661 -42.35 22.93 22.38
CA SER A 661 -43.32 22.00 22.99
C SER A 661 -42.94 20.52 22.92
N ASN A 662 -42.04 20.13 22.03
CA ASN A 662 -41.58 18.74 21.86
C ASN A 662 -40.06 18.69 21.64
N GLU A 663 -39.42 17.64 22.14
CA GLU A 663 -38.03 17.28 21.80
C GLU A 663 -37.93 16.98 20.29
N GLY A 664 -37.12 17.76 19.56
CA GLY A 664 -36.87 17.61 18.11
C GLY A 664 -37.53 18.64 17.20
N ALA A 665 -38.22 19.65 17.75
CA ALA A 665 -38.84 20.70 16.95
C ALA A 665 -37.94 21.94 16.85
N SER A 666 -37.68 22.39 15.61
CA SER A 666 -37.13 23.72 15.32
C SER A 666 -38.19 24.83 15.40
N GLU A 667 -39.47 24.45 15.38
CA GLU A 667 -40.61 25.36 15.45
C GLU A 667 -40.81 25.87 16.89
N ALA A 668 -40.47 27.13 17.11
CA ALA A 668 -40.67 27.86 18.36
C ALA A 668 -42.04 28.54 18.38
N LYS A 669 -42.80 28.34 19.45
CA LYS A 669 -44.07 28.99 19.71
C LYS A 669 -43.91 30.20 20.62
N ILE A 670 -43.92 31.38 20.03
CA ILE A 670 -43.57 32.64 20.70
C ILE A 670 -44.83 33.35 21.19
N SER A 671 -44.83 33.78 22.45
CA SER A 671 -45.89 34.60 23.04
C SER A 671 -45.69 36.10 22.74
N ASN A 672 -46.78 36.86 22.62
CA ASN A 672 -46.71 38.33 22.54
C ASN A 672 -45.92 38.98 23.68
N ALA A 673 -45.89 38.33 24.86
CA ALA A 673 -45.18 38.85 26.02
C ALA A 673 -43.65 38.86 25.84
N ASP A 674 -43.11 38.08 24.89
CA ASP A 674 -41.67 37.89 24.70
C ASP A 674 -41.10 38.74 23.56
N VAL A 675 -41.95 39.46 22.84
CA VAL A 675 -41.52 40.37 21.77
C VAL A 675 -40.68 41.52 22.35
N ASN A 676 -39.59 41.85 21.65
CA ASN A 676 -38.55 42.80 22.01
C ASN A 676 -37.79 42.45 23.31
N LYS A 677 -37.81 41.19 23.73
CA LYS A 677 -36.99 40.66 24.83
C LYS A 677 -35.99 39.63 24.31
N ALA A 678 -34.85 39.56 24.99
CA ALA A 678 -33.83 38.55 24.76
C ALA A 678 -34.24 37.23 25.43
N HIS A 679 -34.23 36.14 24.67
CA HIS A 679 -34.53 34.79 25.14
C HIS A 679 -33.33 33.87 24.89
N LYS A 680 -32.91 33.07 25.87
CA LYS A 680 -31.79 32.13 25.67
C LYS A 680 -32.29 30.87 24.98
N VAL A 681 -31.55 30.42 23.98
CA VAL A 681 -31.84 29.18 23.25
C VAL A 681 -30.54 28.39 23.11
N THR A 682 -30.59 27.12 23.48
CA THR A 682 -29.53 26.14 23.29
C THR A 682 -29.89 25.27 22.10
N VAL A 683 -28.98 25.21 21.14
CA VAL A 683 -29.04 24.33 19.99
C VAL A 683 -28.17 23.13 20.27
N THR A 684 -28.72 21.94 20.11
CA THR A 684 -28.04 20.67 20.42
C THR A 684 -28.03 19.82 19.15
N TYR A 685 -26.86 19.30 18.79
CA TYR A 685 -26.70 18.30 17.74
C TYR A 685 -26.21 16.99 18.36
N ARG A 686 -26.91 15.89 18.08
CA ARG A 686 -26.53 14.55 18.53
C ARG A 686 -26.20 13.67 17.32
N PRO A 687 -24.94 13.25 17.12
CA PRO A 687 -24.56 12.50 15.92
C PRO A 687 -25.46 11.29 15.68
N PHE A 688 -26.06 11.23 14.48
CA PHE A 688 -26.95 10.14 14.04
C PHE A 688 -28.19 9.89 14.91
N GLY A 689 -28.53 10.83 15.81
CA GLY A 689 -29.58 10.65 16.80
C GLY A 689 -29.23 9.60 17.85
N ASN A 690 -27.95 9.23 17.98
CA ASN A 690 -27.51 8.17 18.88
C ASN A 690 -27.42 8.68 20.33
N PRO A 691 -28.28 8.18 21.26
CA PRO A 691 -28.29 8.62 22.65
C PRO A 691 -27.04 8.22 23.44
N ASN A 692 -26.19 7.36 22.88
CA ASN A 692 -24.97 6.85 23.50
C ASN A 692 -23.71 7.64 23.10
N LEU A 693 -23.87 8.76 22.39
CA LEU A 693 -22.79 9.66 21.99
C LEU A 693 -23.00 11.04 22.62
N ASP A 694 -21.89 11.70 22.95
CA ASP A 694 -21.89 13.08 23.43
C ASP A 694 -22.52 14.01 22.38
N ALA A 695 -23.45 14.84 22.83
CA ALA A 695 -24.04 15.90 22.02
C ALA A 695 -23.11 17.13 21.98
N THR A 696 -23.14 17.85 20.86
CA THR A 696 -22.50 19.16 20.75
C THR A 696 -23.55 20.25 20.89
N THR A 697 -23.26 21.30 21.65
CA THR A 697 -24.20 22.40 21.89
C THR A 697 -23.65 23.76 21.45
N ASP A 698 -24.55 24.66 21.05
CA ASP A 698 -24.29 26.08 20.84
C ASP A 698 -25.36 26.90 21.58
N GLU A 699 -24.94 27.94 22.31
CA GLU A 699 -25.84 28.80 23.07
C GLU A 699 -25.98 30.18 22.41
N ILE A 700 -27.22 30.54 22.07
CA ILE A 700 -27.55 31.83 21.45
C ILE A 700 -28.60 32.59 22.26
N THR A 701 -28.72 33.88 21.95
CA THR A 701 -29.84 34.70 22.42
C THR A 701 -30.71 35.05 21.22
N VAL A 702 -32.00 34.75 21.28
CA VAL A 702 -32.97 35.09 20.25
C VAL A 702 -33.81 36.28 20.71
N GLU A 703 -33.80 37.35 19.93
CA GLU A 703 -34.69 38.49 20.10
C GLU A 703 -35.77 38.45 19.02
N VAL A 704 -37.00 38.21 19.45
CA VAL A 704 -38.16 38.31 18.56
C VAL A 704 -38.52 39.78 18.41
N ARG A 705 -38.50 40.28 17.18
CA ARG A 705 -38.69 41.70 16.87
C ARG A 705 -39.97 41.92 16.08
N SER A 706 -40.61 43.05 16.29
CA SER A 706 -41.76 43.45 15.48
C SER A 706 -41.33 44.19 14.22
N GLN A 707 -41.84 43.73 13.07
CA GLN A 707 -41.62 44.37 11.77
C GLN A 707 -42.18 45.81 11.71
N ILE A 708 -43.25 46.10 12.46
CA ILE A 708 -43.88 47.43 12.52
C ILE A 708 -43.12 48.34 13.49
N TYR A 709 -42.75 47.81 14.66
CA TYR A 709 -42.03 48.55 15.68
C TYR A 709 -40.61 48.93 15.22
N ASP A 710 -39.89 48.01 14.59
CA ASP A 710 -38.56 48.28 14.01
C ASP A 710 -38.63 48.92 12.63
N GLY A 711 -39.83 49.08 12.08
CA GLY A 711 -40.09 49.83 10.86
C GLY A 711 -39.92 51.35 11.03
N THR A 712 -40.25 52.07 9.98
CA THR A 712 -40.12 53.52 9.87
C THR A 712 -41.48 54.17 9.62
N ILE A 713 -41.73 55.29 10.31
CA ILE A 713 -42.80 56.22 10.00
C ILE A 713 -42.12 57.54 9.62
N ALA A 714 -42.53 58.16 8.51
CA ALA A 714 -41.98 59.42 8.04
C ALA A 714 -43.08 60.35 7.53
N TYR A 715 -42.94 61.65 7.75
CA TYR A 715 -43.82 62.66 7.18
C TYR A 715 -43.17 63.32 5.97
N GLU A 716 -43.82 63.26 4.82
CA GLU A 716 -43.35 63.80 3.54
C GLU A 716 -44.25 64.93 3.01
N GLY A 717 -45.24 65.34 3.80
CA GLY A 717 -46.12 66.46 3.48
C GLY A 717 -45.43 67.83 3.62
N LYS A 718 -46.16 68.86 3.22
CA LYS A 718 -45.71 70.26 3.37
C LYS A 718 -45.70 70.64 4.86
N ALA A 719 -44.81 71.56 5.25
CA ALA A 719 -44.79 72.09 6.60
C ALA A 719 -46.19 72.59 7.02
N LEU A 720 -46.63 72.14 8.20
CA LEU A 720 -47.94 72.47 8.75
C LEU A 720 -47.83 73.68 9.68
N SER A 721 -48.74 74.62 9.53
CA SER A 721 -48.85 75.80 10.39
C SER A 721 -50.29 76.14 10.65
N VAL A 722 -50.62 76.50 11.90
CA VAL A 722 -51.93 77.03 12.29
C VAL A 722 -51.79 78.46 12.75
N SER A 723 -52.78 79.29 12.45
CA SER A 723 -52.84 80.67 12.93
C SER A 723 -54.30 81.10 13.16
N ASN A 724 -54.54 82.34 13.59
CA ASN A 724 -55.89 82.79 13.91
C ASN A 724 -56.84 82.69 12.70
N GLY A 725 -57.85 81.83 12.80
CA GLY A 725 -58.81 81.55 11.73
C GLY A 725 -58.28 80.70 10.57
N ILE A 726 -57.06 80.14 10.69
CA ILE A 726 -56.45 79.27 9.68
C ILE A 726 -56.07 77.93 10.32
N ASP A 727 -56.81 76.89 9.93
CA ASP A 727 -56.54 75.50 10.32
C ASP A 727 -55.56 74.83 9.35
N ALA A 728 -54.79 73.88 9.86
CA ALA A 728 -53.96 72.99 9.07
C ALA A 728 -54.67 71.65 8.85
N THR A 729 -54.42 71.01 7.71
CA THR A 729 -54.93 69.66 7.40
C THR A 729 -53.77 68.69 7.33
N LEU A 730 -53.73 67.72 8.24
CA LEU A 730 -52.84 66.58 8.16
C LEU A 730 -53.51 65.47 7.33
N LYS A 731 -52.85 65.07 6.24
CA LYS A 731 -53.36 64.00 5.36
C LYS A 731 -52.64 62.70 5.65
N LEU A 732 -53.40 61.59 5.68
CA LEU A 732 -52.82 60.27 5.79
C LEU A 732 -51.86 59.95 4.62
N SER A 733 -52.14 60.47 3.42
CA SER A 733 -51.28 60.31 2.23
C SER A 733 -49.90 60.94 2.36
N ASP A 734 -49.74 61.88 3.30
CA ASP A 734 -48.48 62.58 3.54
C ASP A 734 -47.58 61.84 4.54
N ILE A 735 -48.03 60.69 5.07
CA ILE A 735 -47.30 59.88 6.03
C ILE A 735 -46.96 58.54 5.40
N LEU A 736 -45.66 58.23 5.37
CA LEU A 736 -45.12 56.98 4.87
C LEU A 736 -44.90 56.00 6.01
N PHE A 737 -45.47 54.81 5.86
CA PHE A 737 -45.33 53.70 6.82
C PHE A 737 -44.60 52.56 6.14
N LYS A 738 -43.39 52.25 6.60
CA LYS A 738 -42.56 51.15 6.10
C LYS A 738 -42.24 50.17 7.21
N ASP A 739 -42.32 48.88 6.94
CA ASP A 739 -41.87 47.86 7.88
C ASP A 739 -40.33 47.81 7.94
N GLN A 740 -39.79 46.94 8.79
CA GLN A 740 -38.34 46.79 8.97
C GLN A 740 -37.60 46.41 7.67
N ALA A 741 -38.27 45.70 6.75
CA ALA A 741 -37.71 45.36 5.44
C ALA A 741 -37.85 46.51 4.42
N GLY A 742 -38.39 47.66 4.83
CA GLY A 742 -38.60 48.84 3.98
C GLY A 742 -39.86 48.77 3.11
N LYS A 743 -40.73 47.77 3.31
CA LYS A 743 -41.96 47.60 2.53
C LYS A 743 -43.08 48.46 3.09
N GLU A 744 -43.77 49.18 2.21
CA GLU A 744 -44.88 50.05 2.60
C GLU A 744 -46.11 49.26 3.07
N TYR A 745 -46.79 49.78 4.09
CA TYR A 745 -48.02 49.18 4.63
C TYR A 745 -49.07 50.26 4.93
N ALA A 746 -50.36 49.86 4.93
CA ALA A 746 -51.47 50.77 5.25
C ALA A 746 -52.00 50.52 6.66
N ILE A 747 -52.33 51.58 7.39
CA ILE A 747 -52.82 51.50 8.77
C ILE A 747 -54.36 51.48 8.90
N THR A 748 -55.09 51.72 7.81
CA THR A 748 -56.56 51.80 7.80
C THR A 748 -57.17 51.48 6.43
N GLY A 749 -58.51 51.36 6.37
CA GLY A 749 -59.29 51.06 5.18
C GLY A 749 -59.21 49.60 4.72
N ASN A 750 -59.73 49.32 3.52
CA ASN A 750 -59.79 47.96 2.95
C ASN A 750 -58.42 47.34 2.64
N LYS A 751 -57.35 48.14 2.67
CA LYS A 751 -55.96 47.70 2.47
C LYS A 751 -55.17 47.65 3.78
N LYS A 752 -55.82 47.82 4.94
CA LYS A 752 -55.16 47.78 6.26
C LYS A 752 -54.31 46.51 6.38
N ASP A 753 -53.05 46.69 6.73
CA ASP A 753 -52.12 45.59 6.97
C ASP A 753 -52.55 44.81 8.20
N ALA A 754 -52.56 43.47 8.08
CA ALA A 754 -53.00 42.57 9.16
C ALA A 754 -52.14 42.70 10.42
N ARG A 755 -50.90 43.19 10.29
CA ARG A 755 -49.98 43.44 11.41
C ARG A 755 -50.38 44.65 12.27
N VAL A 756 -51.29 45.50 11.81
CA VAL A 756 -51.72 46.71 12.54
C VAL A 756 -53.01 46.44 13.32
N VAL A 757 -53.00 46.63 14.64
CA VAL A 757 -54.20 46.53 15.48
C VAL A 757 -54.95 47.85 15.46
N SER A 758 -54.29 48.93 15.85
CA SER A 758 -54.88 50.26 15.95
C SER A 758 -53.86 51.35 15.65
N TYR A 759 -54.35 52.56 15.43
CA TYR A 759 -53.50 53.74 15.35
C TYR A 759 -54.21 54.91 16.04
N THR A 760 -53.44 55.88 16.51
CA THR A 760 -53.96 57.12 17.09
C THR A 760 -53.13 58.32 16.66
N VAL A 761 -53.77 59.49 16.63
CA VAL A 761 -53.12 60.79 16.46
C VAL A 761 -53.43 61.63 17.70
N ALA A 762 -52.39 62.17 18.33
CA ALA A 762 -52.54 62.91 19.59
C ALA A 762 -51.59 64.10 19.66
N LEU A 763 -51.95 65.11 20.46
CA LEU A 763 -51.07 66.23 20.77
C LEU A 763 -50.01 65.78 21.78
N ASP A 764 -48.74 65.99 21.44
CA ASP A 764 -47.60 65.62 22.27
C ASP A 764 -46.78 66.82 22.73
N GLY A 765 -46.36 66.79 24.00
CA GLY A 765 -45.69 67.91 24.65
C GLY A 765 -46.62 69.06 25.07
N GLU A 766 -46.07 69.96 25.89
CA GLU A 766 -46.83 71.04 26.53
C GLU A 766 -47.32 72.09 25.53
N ASN A 767 -46.49 72.47 24.57
CA ASN A 767 -46.84 73.45 23.53
C ASN A 767 -48.04 72.99 22.70
N ALA A 768 -48.02 71.75 22.21
CA ALA A 768 -49.12 71.23 21.40
C ALA A 768 -50.43 71.19 22.20
N LYS A 769 -50.40 70.69 23.44
CA LYS A 769 -51.58 70.63 24.32
C LYS A 769 -52.12 72.00 24.72
N LYS A 770 -51.25 73.02 24.77
CA LYS A 770 -51.62 74.40 25.08
C LYS A 770 -52.25 75.09 23.87
N TYR A 771 -51.60 75.04 22.71
CA TYR A 771 -51.92 75.91 21.56
C TYR A 771 -52.78 75.26 20.49
N LEU A 772 -52.79 73.92 20.39
CA LEU A 772 -53.50 73.20 19.32
C LEU A 772 -54.75 72.48 19.83
N SER A 773 -55.67 72.21 18.90
CA SER A 773 -56.80 71.29 19.05
C SER A 773 -56.87 70.38 17.82
N LEU A 774 -57.29 69.13 18.02
CA LEU A 774 -57.47 68.15 16.94
C LEU A 774 -58.96 67.87 16.74
N SER A 775 -59.39 67.71 15.48
CA SER A 775 -60.77 67.32 15.15
C SER A 775 -61.13 65.90 15.61
N GLY A 776 -60.13 65.07 15.93
CA GLY A 776 -60.30 63.70 16.40
C GLY A 776 -58.96 63.06 16.79
N ASN A 777 -59.00 61.80 17.18
CA ASN A 777 -57.81 60.99 17.49
C ASN A 777 -57.45 59.99 16.39
N THR A 778 -58.13 60.05 15.24
CA THR A 778 -57.91 59.24 14.04
C THR A 778 -58.25 60.08 12.80
N PHE A 779 -57.83 59.63 11.61
CA PHE A 779 -58.17 60.30 10.36
C PHE A 779 -59.65 60.12 10.01
N GLY A 780 -60.26 61.14 9.42
CA GLY A 780 -61.60 61.05 8.85
C GLY A 780 -61.69 60.04 7.69
N ALA A 781 -62.90 59.74 7.24
CA ALA A 781 -63.13 58.81 6.13
C ALA A 781 -62.50 59.29 4.80
N ASP A 782 -62.24 60.60 4.67
CA ASP A 782 -61.55 61.25 3.57
C ASP A 782 -60.02 61.23 3.70
N GLY A 783 -59.49 60.65 4.78
CA GLY A 783 -58.05 60.58 5.07
C GLY A 783 -57.46 61.85 5.69
N ASN A 784 -58.28 62.81 6.09
CA ASN A 784 -57.84 64.10 6.61
C ASN A 784 -58.09 64.22 8.13
N LEU A 785 -57.23 64.98 8.81
CA LEU A 785 -57.39 65.40 10.19
C LEU A 785 -57.15 66.91 10.27
N THR A 786 -58.10 67.65 10.83
CA THR A 786 -57.98 69.09 11.01
C THR A 786 -57.28 69.41 12.32
N ILE A 787 -56.29 70.29 12.26
CA ILE A 787 -55.54 70.82 13.39
C ILE A 787 -55.85 72.31 13.45
N SER A 788 -56.45 72.76 14.54
CA SER A 788 -56.82 74.16 14.76
C SER A 788 -56.05 74.76 15.93
N ARG A 789 -56.03 76.09 16.00
CA ARG A 789 -55.54 76.82 17.16
C ARG A 789 -56.60 76.83 18.27
N LYS A 790 -56.18 76.81 19.53
CA LYS A 790 -57.08 76.91 20.69
C LYS A 790 -57.43 78.38 20.99
N ASP A 791 -58.71 78.71 21.00
CA ASP A 791 -59.25 80.08 20.99
C ASP A 791 -58.76 81.00 22.13
N ASP A 792 -58.46 80.44 23.31
CA ASP A 792 -58.09 81.22 24.50
C ASP A 792 -56.57 81.45 24.68
N THR A 793 -55.75 81.16 23.67
CA THR A 793 -54.29 81.18 23.81
C THR A 793 -53.60 82.33 23.08
N VAL A 794 -52.80 83.12 23.80
CA VAL A 794 -51.92 84.15 23.22
C VAL A 794 -50.58 83.53 22.85
N ILE A 795 -50.22 83.59 21.57
CA ILE A 795 -48.92 83.17 21.02
C ILE A 795 -48.15 84.43 20.65
N VAL A 796 -47.05 84.70 21.36
CA VAL A 796 -46.23 85.91 21.13
C VAL A 796 -45.15 85.65 20.08
N ASN A 797 -44.62 84.42 20.04
CA ASN A 797 -43.66 83.94 19.06
C ASN A 797 -44.11 82.57 18.58
N ALA A 798 -43.91 82.27 17.29
CA ALA A 798 -44.22 80.96 16.70
C ALA A 798 -43.67 79.82 17.55
N GLN A 799 -44.50 78.82 17.85
CA GLN A 799 -44.14 77.67 18.67
C GLN A 799 -44.18 76.38 17.85
N ASP A 800 -43.11 75.59 17.93
CA ASP A 800 -43.12 74.23 17.41
C ASP A 800 -43.95 73.34 18.34
N CYS A 801 -45.02 72.80 17.79
CA CYS A 801 -45.94 71.88 18.45
C CYS A 801 -45.81 70.50 17.80
N LYS A 802 -45.87 69.43 18.60
CA LYS A 802 -45.77 68.05 18.10
C LYS A 802 -47.14 67.39 18.04
N VAL A 803 -47.46 66.83 16.88
CA VAL A 803 -48.59 65.93 16.69
C VAL A 803 -48.03 64.53 16.51
N LYS A 804 -48.28 63.66 17.49
CA LYS A 804 -47.77 62.30 17.53
C LYS A 804 -48.73 61.34 16.83
N VAL A 805 -48.22 60.61 15.86
CA VAL A 805 -48.87 59.46 15.24
C VAL A 805 -48.34 58.21 15.91
N SER A 806 -49.22 57.37 16.44
CA SER A 806 -48.86 56.11 17.09
C SER A 806 -49.55 54.94 16.40
N VAL A 807 -48.80 53.91 16.05
CA VAL A 807 -49.30 52.68 15.42
C VAL A 807 -49.04 51.53 16.37
N VAL A 808 -50.09 50.82 16.77
CA VAL A 808 -50.02 49.62 17.61
C VAL A 808 -50.13 48.40 16.71
N ASP A 809 -49.14 47.52 16.82
CA ASP A 809 -49.15 46.26 16.08
C ASP A 809 -49.90 45.14 16.82
N VAL A 810 -50.00 43.98 16.17
CA VAL A 810 -50.60 42.76 16.74
C VAL A 810 -49.89 42.19 17.96
N TRP A 811 -48.63 42.56 18.16
CA TRP A 811 -47.84 42.19 19.32
C TRP A 811 -48.07 43.13 20.51
N GLY A 812 -48.87 44.19 20.31
CA GLY A 812 -49.10 45.24 21.30
C GLY A 812 -47.97 46.26 21.39
N GLN A 813 -46.96 46.20 20.50
CA GLN A 813 -45.88 47.16 20.45
C GLN A 813 -46.33 48.42 19.72
N THR A 814 -45.89 49.58 20.19
CA THR A 814 -46.32 50.88 19.64
C THR A 814 -45.15 51.62 19.02
N LYS A 815 -45.21 51.87 17.71
CA LYS A 815 -44.28 52.78 17.02
C LYS A 815 -44.88 54.18 16.97
N THR A 816 -44.09 55.19 17.28
CA THR A 816 -44.54 56.59 17.29
C THR A 816 -43.68 57.47 16.41
N TYR A 817 -44.29 58.50 15.84
CA TYR A 817 -43.59 59.57 15.11
C TYR A 817 -44.22 60.93 15.41
N ASP A 818 -43.38 61.92 15.70
CA ASP A 818 -43.81 63.28 15.98
C ASP A 818 -43.75 64.11 14.70
N ILE A 819 -44.88 64.68 14.30
CA ILE A 819 -44.99 65.65 13.20
C ILE A 819 -44.95 67.05 13.80
N THR A 820 -44.03 67.88 13.33
CA THR A 820 -43.92 69.28 13.78
C THR A 820 -44.95 70.16 13.06
N VAL A 821 -45.72 70.90 13.84
CA VAL A 821 -46.72 71.88 13.41
C VAL A 821 -46.38 73.21 14.07
N LYS A 822 -46.26 74.28 13.29
CA LYS A 822 -46.03 75.62 13.82
C LYS A 822 -47.34 76.26 14.27
N ALA A 823 -47.41 76.71 15.51
CA ALA A 823 -48.52 77.52 16.01
C ALA A 823 -48.11 78.99 16.04
N GLU A 824 -48.82 79.83 15.29
CA GLU A 824 -48.56 81.27 15.12
C GLU A 824 -49.73 82.13 15.62
#